data_AF-A0A6B8RVM1-F1
#
_entry.id   AF-A0A6B8RVM1-F1
#
_cell.length_a   1.000
_cell.length_b   1.000
_cell.length_c   1.000
_cell.angle_alpha   90.00
_cell.angle_beta   90.00
_cell.angle_gamma   90.00
#
_symmetry.space_group_name_H-M   'P 1'
#
loop_
_entity.id
_entity.type
_entity.pdbx_description
1 polymer ?
#
loop_
_entity_poly.entity_id
_entity_poly.type
_entity_poly.pdbx_seq_one_letter_code
_entity_poly.pdbx_strand_id
1 'polypeptide(L)'
;MFRNRFIKGFVICLAGIMALATTLSAQAAYIPVLPASTPTTGLVVFDLTKDIMPPDNSDGRQTIYEDVLISLTAIQGIVNRTSPTKIYFLNEPTYYPDSWKGNSTFNDENQWMLDLGLFPVTTTTPVLDNTKTYPVLSYLLAHYSSYLKGKVIYPATAGQSLATVNTGDIIAYLPESAAIAAAITASGIEDAIPVSAAIDTYITGQGYNFTLKADTRGLTTNEAAYDWAKANYFKPETSRKFIGSLMFEWVYSPSFHDYYTANRAFVTVLNPSIPSQYSRMMDLLSNYPKGTMLLGDVVGNEEDFHALGSTTTNTQIGNTSATSSFTLDMSTLPIAPTPSPLPVLSNGVYVSFLSGDGDVPGLTQNQDIGIFKNNQANLNNVNFGLHINPLYMDLNPPLMKYFFQKQNSKLSISTTLNDGGAPTDPQGRTFYKRLLKYYYDAAKNHFLVYNQFNINTGQDDLSTYIDPYMSIYGWGGDGSSPSAIRQIPGSNVIVTSIVQNPVNFETQIRNAINSTSPSAPIFLLIKTGGGWGNDVYNAVSGIKTAMDAIANNPPAGRVVKFTNPRDMAATWKQWKGLTVAVPARSTTLDYPFDPISTTNLAFNKPVTASSAVSGLPASNIVDGNTSSRWGSTTNGIQWIYADLGQSYSINQVKVNWEASYASSFKIQTSNDASNWSDIYSTTTGTGGINTLNVTGSGRYVRVYSTAGPNGLYSIWELEVYGPSSSPTPTPTPTSTPTGTPTPTPTATPTPPPTGTLSFSSTADTFVDEATASTNNGTGVKMGVKFDTGGKRISYVRFNVTGLSGKTVNSVKLRMKESLLEGNGNTNYEIRKTTSAWTETGATWSTKPTTGATIYGSYTGGQLSDGQVVDTTLTTSVLSGDGTYELAVISTSGTTDDGFDTREGSQAPQLIVSYTTSATPTPTPTPTPTPTPTPAPNEKVVNGTYELNPINANSWATISWGGTPTFTWATDFAHGGTHSAKINGTSMVAANFTENNIVIGGNTAATLSAWLKTTSFTGTGVYFAVQELNAAGVEIAGTYWESTYKTGTNGWTQATRSWTTNANTTKIFIRAIANGTGTAWFDDYSITVP
;
A
#
# COMPACT_ATOMS: atom_id res chain seq x y z
N MET A 1 44.88 -17.68 17.03
CA MET A 1 44.37 -16.98 15.82
C MET A 1 43.52 -17.85 14.90
N PHE A 2 43.77 -19.15 14.73
CA PHE A 2 42.99 -20.03 13.82
C PHE A 2 41.54 -20.30 14.25
N ARG A 3 41.27 -20.42 15.56
CA ARG A 3 39.94 -20.79 16.09
C ARG A 3 38.86 -19.69 15.90
N ASN A 4 39.26 -18.41 15.86
CA ASN A 4 38.34 -17.28 15.62
C ASN A 4 38.00 -17.06 14.14
N ARG A 5 38.77 -17.62 13.18
CA ARG A 5 38.44 -17.55 11.74
C ARG A 5 37.44 -18.63 11.33
N PHE A 6 37.51 -19.81 11.95
CA PHE A 6 36.60 -20.93 11.67
C PHE A 6 35.15 -20.67 12.15
N ILE A 7 35.00 -20.06 13.33
CA ILE A 7 33.69 -19.72 13.89
C ILE A 7 33.02 -18.59 13.07
N LYS A 8 33.80 -17.62 12.55
CA LYS A 8 33.27 -16.60 11.63
C LYS A 8 32.84 -17.17 10.28
N GLY A 9 33.57 -18.16 9.72
CA GLY A 9 33.19 -18.83 8.47
C GLY A 9 31.93 -19.70 8.59
N PHE A 10 31.74 -20.38 9.73
CA PHE A 10 30.58 -21.24 9.96
C PHE A 10 29.27 -20.46 10.17
N VAL A 11 29.36 -19.29 10.83
CA VAL A 11 28.20 -18.38 11.02
C VAL A 11 27.77 -17.72 9.71
N ILE A 12 28.70 -17.45 8.78
CA ILE A 12 28.39 -16.90 7.44
C ILE A 12 27.71 -17.95 6.53
N CYS A 13 28.10 -19.22 6.60
CA CYS A 13 27.45 -20.30 5.86
C CYS A 13 26.02 -20.60 6.34
N LEU A 14 25.77 -20.62 7.66
CA LEU A 14 24.40 -20.83 8.17
C LEU A 14 23.45 -19.67 7.84
N ALA A 15 23.96 -18.43 7.80
CA ALA A 15 23.19 -17.26 7.36
C ALA A 15 22.85 -17.32 5.85
N GLY A 16 23.76 -17.84 5.02
CA GLY A 16 23.52 -18.04 3.59
C GLY A 16 22.47 -19.12 3.28
N ILE A 17 22.43 -20.21 4.06
CA ILE A 17 21.48 -21.31 3.85
C ILE A 17 20.06 -20.94 4.32
N MET A 18 19.91 -20.19 5.42
CA MET A 18 18.60 -19.67 5.86
C MET A 18 18.05 -18.54 4.97
N ALA A 19 18.93 -17.77 4.30
CA ALA A 19 18.53 -16.77 3.32
C ALA A 19 18.03 -17.40 2.00
N LEU A 20 18.56 -18.56 1.58
CA LEU A 20 18.07 -19.27 0.38
C LEU A 20 16.71 -19.97 0.60
N ALA A 21 16.41 -20.46 1.81
CA ALA A 21 15.13 -21.11 2.10
C ALA A 21 13.96 -20.11 2.25
N THR A 22 14.25 -18.87 2.66
CA THR A 22 13.24 -17.80 2.83
C THR A 22 12.88 -17.10 1.53
N THR A 23 13.80 -17.01 0.56
CA THR A 23 13.58 -16.35 -0.74
C THR A 23 12.69 -17.15 -1.70
N LEU A 24 12.67 -18.48 -1.60
CA LEU A 24 11.96 -19.33 -2.56
C LEU A 24 10.48 -19.60 -2.20
N SER A 25 10.07 -19.46 -0.93
CA SER A 25 8.64 -19.48 -0.55
C SER A 25 7.87 -18.23 -1.01
N ALA A 26 8.58 -17.13 -1.26
CA ALA A 26 8.00 -15.85 -1.65
C ALA A 26 7.55 -15.80 -3.12
N GLN A 27 8.01 -16.74 -3.97
CA GLN A 27 7.80 -16.66 -5.42
C GLN A 27 6.45 -17.28 -5.87
N ALA A 28 5.85 -18.18 -5.09
CA ALA A 28 4.54 -18.76 -5.39
C ALA A 28 3.36 -17.79 -5.12
N ALA A 29 3.56 -16.83 -4.20
CA ALA A 29 2.60 -15.78 -3.83
C ALA A 29 2.95 -14.39 -4.42
N TYR A 30 3.94 -14.31 -5.32
CA TYR A 30 4.45 -13.03 -5.79
C TYR A 30 3.45 -12.30 -6.69
N ILE A 31 2.95 -11.17 -6.18
CA ILE A 31 2.30 -10.11 -6.94
C ILE A 31 3.21 -8.89 -6.75
N PRO A 32 3.90 -8.38 -7.79
CA PRO A 32 4.75 -7.20 -7.68
C PRO A 32 3.88 -5.96 -7.73
N VAL A 33 3.17 -5.78 -6.63
CA VAL A 33 2.66 -4.48 -6.25
C VAL A 33 3.86 -3.54 -6.21
N LEU A 34 3.70 -2.37 -6.83
CA LEU A 34 4.79 -1.42 -6.98
C LEU A 34 5.18 -0.88 -5.60
N PRO A 35 6.47 -0.62 -5.36
CA PRO A 35 6.95 -0.23 -4.04
C PRO A 35 6.50 1.19 -3.67
N ALA A 36 5.65 1.29 -2.65
CA ALA A 36 5.32 2.58 -2.04
C ALA A 36 6.58 3.25 -1.44
N SER A 37 6.67 4.57 -1.59
CA SER A 37 7.70 5.36 -0.92
C SER A 37 7.42 5.46 0.58
N THR A 38 8.42 5.80 1.39
CA THR A 38 8.24 5.94 2.84
C THR A 38 7.18 7.00 3.16
N PRO A 39 6.27 6.77 4.13
CA PRO A 39 5.17 7.70 4.42
C PRO A 39 5.63 9.14 4.64
N THR A 40 4.88 10.09 4.10
CA THR A 40 5.17 11.52 4.23
C THR A 40 4.44 12.18 5.39
N THR A 41 5.09 13.17 5.99
CA THR A 41 4.54 14.09 7.00
C THR A 41 4.29 15.49 6.43
N GLY A 42 4.80 15.79 5.23
CA GLY A 42 4.67 17.09 4.59
C GLY A 42 5.29 17.15 3.19
N LEU A 43 4.91 18.15 2.40
CA LEU A 43 5.46 18.40 1.07
C LEU A 43 6.21 19.74 1.03
N VAL A 44 7.41 19.74 0.45
CA VAL A 44 8.15 20.96 0.11
C VAL A 44 7.99 21.20 -1.38
N VAL A 45 7.27 22.26 -1.73
CA VAL A 45 6.77 22.51 -3.07
C VAL A 45 7.67 23.49 -3.81
N PHE A 46 8.11 23.12 -5.02
CA PHE A 46 8.97 23.96 -5.86
C PHE A 46 8.36 24.15 -7.25
N ASP A 47 8.42 25.37 -7.76
CA ASP A 47 8.03 25.70 -9.13
C ASP A 47 9.23 25.56 -10.06
N LEU A 48 9.18 24.57 -10.96
CA LEU A 48 10.30 24.29 -11.84
C LEU A 48 10.52 25.39 -12.89
N THR A 49 9.52 26.23 -13.20
CA THR A 49 9.69 27.37 -14.14
C THR A 49 10.77 28.38 -13.70
N LYS A 50 11.25 28.27 -12.45
CA LYS A 50 12.36 29.06 -11.94
C LYS A 50 13.73 28.59 -12.44
N ASP A 51 13.87 27.32 -12.77
CA ASP A 51 15.10 26.72 -13.30
C ASP A 51 14.98 26.40 -14.81
N ILE A 52 13.75 26.29 -15.32
CA ILE A 52 13.44 26.00 -16.72
C ILE A 52 12.64 27.17 -17.31
N MET A 53 13.23 27.93 -18.24
CA MET A 53 12.49 29.01 -18.94
C MET A 53 11.56 28.42 -20.01
N PRO A 54 10.46 29.12 -20.37
CA PRO A 54 9.65 28.74 -21.54
C PRO A 54 10.50 28.72 -22.82
N PRO A 55 10.06 27.99 -23.86
CA PRO A 55 10.81 27.80 -25.09
C PRO A 55 10.82 29.09 -25.93
N ASP A 56 11.67 30.05 -25.55
CA ASP A 56 12.16 31.06 -26.47
C ASP A 56 13.28 30.43 -27.30
N ASN A 57 12.97 30.20 -28.58
CA ASN A 57 13.82 29.49 -29.53
C ASN A 57 15.00 30.34 -30.05
N SER A 58 15.36 31.46 -29.41
CA SER A 58 16.31 32.43 -29.96
C SER A 58 17.71 32.46 -29.34
N ASP A 59 17.96 31.77 -28.22
CA ASP A 59 19.22 31.93 -27.47
C ASP A 59 20.09 30.67 -27.28
N GLY A 60 19.68 29.53 -27.84
CA GLY A 60 20.43 28.27 -27.75
C GLY A 60 20.39 27.59 -26.36
N ARG A 61 19.58 28.10 -25.41
CA ARG A 61 19.46 27.51 -24.05
C ARG A 61 18.59 26.26 -23.95
N GLN A 62 17.87 25.84 -25.00
CA GLN A 62 17.05 24.62 -24.97
C GLN A 62 17.80 23.39 -24.42
N THR A 63 19.11 23.34 -24.63
CA THR A 63 19.96 22.18 -24.40
C THR A 63 20.46 21.95 -22.96
N ILE A 64 20.32 22.91 -22.04
CA ILE A 64 20.79 22.76 -20.65
C ILE A 64 19.64 22.55 -19.65
N TYR A 65 18.39 22.75 -20.08
CA TYR A 65 17.22 22.59 -19.21
C TYR A 65 16.94 21.12 -18.87
N GLU A 66 17.14 20.22 -19.83
CA GLU A 66 16.97 18.78 -19.63
C GLU A 66 18.00 18.24 -18.63
N ASP A 67 19.23 18.74 -18.72
CA ASP A 67 20.31 18.39 -17.81
C ASP A 67 20.02 18.78 -16.35
N VAL A 68 19.47 19.98 -16.13
CA VAL A 68 19.09 20.41 -14.78
C VAL A 68 17.90 19.59 -14.27
N LEU A 69 16.93 19.24 -15.13
CA LEU A 69 15.77 18.43 -14.76
C LEU A 69 16.13 17.00 -14.33
N ILE A 70 17.07 16.35 -15.05
CA ILE A 70 17.60 15.03 -14.66
C ILE A 70 18.23 15.12 -13.26
N SER A 71 18.98 16.18 -13.00
CA SER A 71 19.60 16.43 -11.69
C SER A 71 18.54 16.63 -10.60
N LEU A 72 17.54 17.48 -10.85
CA LEU A 72 16.47 17.83 -9.91
C LEU A 72 15.60 16.62 -9.52
N THR A 73 15.16 15.84 -10.50
CA THR A 73 14.31 14.65 -10.27
C THR A 73 15.10 13.51 -9.61
N ALA A 74 16.38 13.33 -9.93
CA ALA A 74 17.23 12.39 -9.21
C ALA A 74 17.44 12.79 -7.74
N ILE A 75 17.68 14.08 -7.46
CA ILE A 75 17.74 14.60 -6.07
C ILE A 75 16.41 14.33 -5.36
N GLN A 76 15.29 14.66 -6.01
CA GLN A 76 13.96 14.39 -5.47
C GLN A 76 13.81 12.93 -5.04
N GLY A 77 14.12 11.97 -5.91
CA GLY A 77 14.02 10.56 -5.57
C GLY A 77 14.95 10.11 -4.45
N ILE A 78 16.21 10.57 -4.46
CA ILE A 78 17.21 10.26 -3.41
C ILE A 78 16.73 10.77 -2.05
N VAL A 79 16.24 12.01 -1.98
CA VAL A 79 15.73 12.63 -0.75
C VAL A 79 14.43 11.97 -0.31
N ASN A 80 13.46 11.86 -1.23
CA ASN A 80 12.13 11.31 -0.96
C ASN A 80 12.16 9.86 -0.49
N ARG A 81 13.20 9.10 -0.82
CA ARG A 81 13.37 7.74 -0.30
C ARG A 81 13.35 7.67 1.22
N THR A 82 13.96 8.66 1.90
CA THR A 82 14.21 8.58 3.35
C THR A 82 13.75 9.80 4.15
N SER A 83 13.57 10.96 3.51
CA SER A 83 13.11 12.17 4.20
C SER A 83 11.64 12.04 4.63
N PRO A 84 11.26 12.44 5.86
CA PRO A 84 9.87 12.47 6.29
C PRO A 84 9.04 13.54 5.57
N THR A 85 9.68 14.58 5.03
CA THR A 85 9.05 15.60 4.16
C THR A 85 9.52 15.41 2.72
N LYS A 86 8.59 15.32 1.77
CA LYS A 86 8.92 15.00 0.37
C LYS A 86 9.03 16.26 -0.47
N ILE A 87 10.00 16.29 -1.37
CA ILE A 87 10.10 17.27 -2.45
C ILE A 87 8.98 16.99 -3.46
N TYR A 88 8.26 18.05 -3.85
CA TYR A 88 7.18 18.01 -4.82
C TYR A 88 7.34 19.16 -5.83
N PHE A 89 7.33 18.85 -7.11
CA PHE A 89 7.57 19.78 -8.21
C PHE A 89 6.28 20.19 -8.92
N LEU A 90 6.12 21.49 -9.13
CA LEU A 90 5.11 22.08 -9.99
C LEU A 90 5.70 22.35 -11.37
N ASN A 91 4.84 22.43 -12.37
CA ASN A 91 5.23 22.82 -13.73
C ASN A 91 6.35 21.94 -14.29
N GLU A 92 6.33 20.65 -13.96
CA GLU A 92 7.23 19.69 -14.58
C GLU A 92 6.88 19.58 -16.07
N PRO A 93 7.86 19.70 -16.98
CA PRO A 93 7.59 19.61 -18.40
C PRO A 93 7.29 18.15 -18.74
N THR A 94 6.05 17.87 -19.14
CA THR A 94 5.74 16.63 -19.84
C THR A 94 6.06 16.86 -21.30
N TYR A 95 7.10 16.20 -21.80
CA TYR A 95 7.41 16.29 -23.22
C TYR A 95 6.37 15.44 -23.97
N TYR A 96 5.39 16.13 -24.55
CA TYR A 96 4.59 15.69 -25.69
C TYR A 96 4.78 16.80 -26.75
N PRO A 97 4.87 16.50 -28.05
CA PRO A 97 5.09 17.50 -29.09
C PRO A 97 4.08 18.66 -28.97
N ASP A 98 4.48 19.87 -29.31
CA ASP A 98 3.63 21.08 -29.22
C ASP A 98 2.33 20.98 -30.04
N SER A 99 2.24 20.10 -31.03
CA SER A 99 1.00 19.81 -31.76
C SER A 99 -0.03 19.03 -30.93
N TRP A 100 0.40 18.45 -29.80
CA TRP A 100 -0.38 17.55 -28.93
C TRP A 100 -0.74 18.21 -27.59
N LYS A 101 -0.19 19.41 -27.35
CA LYS A 101 -0.53 20.26 -26.22
C LYS A 101 -1.53 21.30 -26.69
N GLY A 102 -2.72 21.25 -26.11
CA GLY A 102 -3.64 22.37 -26.18
C GLY A 102 -3.10 23.59 -25.45
N ASN A 103 -2.12 24.30 -26.00
CA ASN A 103 -1.69 25.63 -25.58
C ASN A 103 -1.24 25.83 -24.10
N SER A 104 -0.99 24.77 -23.31
CA SER A 104 -0.33 24.89 -21.99
C SER A 104 1.08 24.28 -22.05
N THR A 105 2.08 25.12 -21.84
CA THR A 105 3.51 24.76 -21.92
C THR A 105 4.05 24.11 -20.64
N PHE A 106 3.25 24.00 -19.58
CA PHE A 106 3.62 23.41 -18.29
C PHE A 106 2.43 22.72 -17.62
N ASN A 107 2.71 21.65 -16.86
CA ASN A 107 1.71 20.89 -16.11
C ASN A 107 1.12 21.71 -14.95
N ASP A 108 -0.09 22.23 -15.15
CA ASP A 108 -0.87 22.87 -14.10
C ASP A 108 -1.64 21.87 -13.22
N GLU A 109 -1.55 20.56 -13.53
CA GLU A 109 -2.27 19.49 -12.87
C GLU A 109 -1.70 19.19 -11.49
N ASN A 110 -0.38 19.29 -11.32
CA ASN A 110 0.28 19.15 -10.02
C ASN A 110 -0.15 20.27 -9.06
N GLN A 111 -0.29 21.49 -9.56
CA GLN A 111 -0.84 22.61 -8.80
C GLN A 111 -2.33 22.37 -8.48
N TRP A 112 -3.11 21.94 -9.47
CA TRP A 112 -4.53 21.64 -9.28
C TRP A 112 -4.78 20.58 -8.21
N MET A 113 -3.96 19.52 -8.14
CA MET A 113 -4.06 18.50 -7.08
C MET A 113 -3.79 19.08 -5.68
N LEU A 114 -2.88 20.06 -5.55
CA LEU A 114 -2.66 20.78 -4.29
C LEU A 114 -3.84 21.68 -3.94
N ASP A 115 -4.36 22.43 -4.91
CA ASP A 115 -5.48 23.35 -4.72
C ASP A 115 -6.76 22.62 -4.30
N LEU A 116 -6.97 21.40 -4.80
CA LEU A 116 -8.05 20.51 -4.37
C LEU A 116 -7.85 19.92 -2.96
N GLY A 117 -6.68 20.11 -2.34
CA GLY A 117 -6.35 19.54 -1.05
C GLY A 117 -6.28 18.01 -1.08
N LEU A 118 -5.84 17.41 -2.21
CA LEU A 118 -5.76 15.95 -2.31
C LEU A 118 -4.72 15.35 -1.35
N PHE A 119 -3.73 16.15 -0.94
CA PHE A 119 -2.66 15.74 -0.04
C PHE A 119 -2.97 16.17 1.41
N PRO A 120 -3.32 15.23 2.31
CA PRO A 120 -3.72 15.55 3.69
C PRO A 120 -2.51 15.79 4.62
N VAL A 121 -1.55 16.59 4.17
CA VAL A 121 -0.32 16.92 4.90
C VAL A 121 0.05 18.40 4.72
N THR A 122 0.93 18.93 5.57
CA THR A 122 1.38 20.31 5.45
C THR A 122 2.22 20.52 4.20
N THR A 123 1.91 21.56 3.43
CA THR A 123 2.67 21.98 2.25
C THR A 123 3.44 23.26 2.56
N THR A 124 4.72 23.32 2.22
CA THR A 124 5.57 24.49 2.41
C THR A 124 6.23 24.89 1.10
N THR A 125 6.16 26.17 0.74
CA THR A 125 6.86 26.73 -0.43
C THR A 125 8.02 27.58 0.06
N PRO A 126 9.28 27.19 -0.21
CA PRO A 126 10.44 27.94 0.23
C PRO A 126 10.66 29.21 -0.60
N VAL A 127 11.33 30.20 0.01
CA VAL A 127 11.81 31.39 -0.69
C VAL A 127 13.09 31.05 -1.44
N LEU A 128 13.08 31.22 -2.76
CA LEU A 128 14.22 30.93 -3.64
C LEU A 128 15.10 32.17 -3.85
N ASP A 129 16.41 31.95 -3.99
CA ASP A 129 17.36 33.00 -4.38
C ASP A 129 17.35 33.16 -5.91
N ASN A 130 16.54 34.10 -6.40
CA ASN A 130 16.39 34.38 -7.83
C ASN A 130 17.63 35.01 -8.47
N THR A 131 18.71 35.27 -7.72
CA THR A 131 20.00 35.71 -8.29
C THR A 131 20.82 34.53 -8.84
N LYS A 132 20.46 33.30 -8.45
CA LYS A 132 21.11 32.09 -8.95
C LYS A 132 20.61 31.75 -10.36
N THR A 133 21.50 31.17 -11.18
CA THR A 133 21.14 30.64 -12.51
C THR A 133 20.09 29.54 -12.43
N TYR A 134 20.19 28.67 -11.42
CA TYR A 134 19.24 27.60 -11.12
C TYR A 134 18.78 27.75 -9.65
N PRO A 135 17.79 28.61 -9.36
CA PRO A 135 17.29 28.85 -8.01
C PRO A 135 16.84 27.60 -7.24
N VAL A 136 16.11 26.69 -7.88
CA VAL A 136 15.63 25.43 -7.28
C VAL A 136 16.80 24.50 -7.02
N LEU A 137 17.66 24.22 -8.01
CA LEU A 137 18.83 23.35 -7.82
C LEU A 137 19.74 23.90 -6.71
N SER A 138 19.97 25.21 -6.69
CA SER A 138 20.76 25.86 -5.62
C SER A 138 20.15 25.66 -4.24
N TYR A 139 18.83 25.81 -4.12
CA TYR A 139 18.13 25.56 -2.87
C TYR A 139 18.27 24.10 -2.45
N LEU A 140 18.07 23.16 -3.38
CA LEU A 140 18.16 21.73 -3.07
C LEU A 140 19.56 21.33 -2.62
N LEU A 141 20.61 21.86 -3.25
CA LEU A 141 22.00 21.62 -2.82
C LEU A 141 22.25 22.18 -1.41
N ALA A 142 21.76 23.38 -1.12
CA ALA A 142 21.94 24.02 0.19
C ALA A 142 21.24 23.27 1.33
N HIS A 143 20.10 22.64 1.06
CA HIS A 143 19.28 22.02 2.11
C HIS A 143 19.38 20.48 2.16
N TYR A 144 19.74 19.84 1.05
CA TYR A 144 19.70 18.38 0.90
C TYR A 144 21.01 17.75 0.41
N SER A 145 22.10 18.51 0.29
CA SER A 145 23.41 17.93 -0.10
C SER A 145 23.91 16.81 0.81
N SER A 146 23.48 16.76 2.08
CA SER A 146 23.79 15.65 3.00
C SER A 146 23.23 14.30 2.57
N TYR A 147 22.21 14.28 1.70
CA TYR A 147 21.67 13.07 1.10
C TYR A 147 22.50 12.61 -0.11
N LEU A 148 23.36 13.47 -0.66
CA LEU A 148 24.16 13.22 -1.86
C LEU A 148 25.57 12.76 -1.48
N LYS A 149 25.92 11.53 -1.84
CA LYS A 149 27.20 10.88 -1.50
C LYS A 149 28.26 10.97 -2.60
N GLY A 150 27.95 11.64 -3.71
CA GLY A 150 28.83 11.77 -4.85
C GLY A 150 28.12 12.31 -6.08
N LYS A 151 28.80 12.28 -7.22
CA LYS A 151 28.27 12.63 -8.54
C LYS A 151 28.48 11.52 -9.56
N VAL A 152 27.59 11.42 -10.53
CA VAL A 152 27.74 10.59 -11.73
C VAL A 152 27.74 11.51 -12.94
N ILE A 153 28.80 11.45 -13.75
CA ILE A 153 28.90 12.30 -14.94
C ILE A 153 28.36 11.55 -16.15
N TYR A 154 27.50 12.21 -16.93
CA TYR A 154 26.90 11.66 -18.15
C TYR A 154 27.11 12.61 -19.35
N PRO A 155 26.94 12.15 -20.60
CA PRO A 155 27.10 13.01 -21.78
C PRO A 155 25.98 14.05 -21.86
N ALA A 156 26.32 15.32 -22.08
CA ALA A 156 25.33 16.41 -22.10
C ALA A 156 24.26 16.18 -23.19
N THR A 157 23.05 16.65 -22.95
CA THR A 157 21.94 16.55 -23.92
C THR A 157 22.08 17.53 -25.10
N ALA A 158 23.01 18.49 -24.99
CA ALA A 158 23.23 19.57 -25.95
C ALA A 158 23.79 19.15 -27.32
N GLY A 159 23.17 19.64 -28.41
CA GLY A 159 23.65 19.52 -29.79
C GLY A 159 22.99 18.42 -30.62
N GLN A 160 21.98 17.75 -30.07
CA GLN A 160 21.27 16.68 -30.76
C GLN A 160 20.04 17.26 -31.45
N SER A 161 20.19 17.65 -32.72
CA SER A 161 19.03 17.88 -33.58
C SER A 161 18.26 16.57 -33.63
N LEU A 162 17.02 16.56 -33.13
CA LEU A 162 15.97 15.66 -33.59
C LEU A 162 15.81 15.91 -35.10
N ALA A 163 16.77 15.43 -35.90
CA ALA A 163 16.67 15.52 -37.33
C ALA A 163 15.34 14.86 -37.67
N THR A 164 14.42 15.65 -38.22
CA THR A 164 13.10 15.23 -38.66
C THR A 164 13.23 14.00 -39.55
N VAL A 165 13.15 12.80 -39.00
CA VAL A 165 13.13 11.56 -39.79
C VAL A 165 11.67 11.10 -39.84
N ASN A 166 10.95 11.76 -40.74
CA ASN A 166 9.56 11.51 -41.06
C ASN A 166 9.44 10.28 -41.99
N THR A 167 10.00 9.15 -41.58
CA THR A 167 9.86 7.87 -42.31
C THR A 167 9.76 6.75 -41.30
N GLY A 168 8.62 6.06 -41.29
CA GLY A 168 8.25 5.02 -40.32
C GLY A 168 9.09 3.74 -40.34
N ASP A 169 10.41 3.85 -40.41
CA ASP A 169 11.38 2.77 -40.27
C ASP A 169 12.57 3.27 -39.44
N ILE A 170 12.75 2.67 -38.25
CA ILE A 170 13.98 2.62 -37.45
C ILE A 170 14.58 3.99 -37.10
N ILE A 171 14.12 4.54 -35.95
CA ILE A 171 14.76 5.64 -35.24
C ILE A 171 16.24 5.27 -35.01
N ALA A 172 17.16 6.10 -35.51
CA ALA A 172 18.59 5.95 -35.24
C ALA A 172 18.84 6.16 -33.73
N TYR A 173 19.06 5.07 -33.02
CA TYR A 173 19.33 4.98 -31.59
C TYR A 173 20.46 5.92 -31.17
N LEU A 174 20.16 6.96 -30.39
CA LEU A 174 21.15 7.89 -29.85
C LEU A 174 21.84 7.22 -28.65
N PRO A 175 23.12 6.83 -28.76
CA PRO A 175 23.79 6.10 -27.70
C PRO A 175 23.88 6.84 -26.36
N GLU A 176 23.78 8.16 -26.38
CA GLU A 176 23.80 9.04 -25.22
C GLU A 176 22.61 8.78 -24.28
N SER A 177 21.45 8.38 -24.82
CA SER A 177 20.27 7.99 -24.05
C SER A 177 20.55 6.81 -23.10
N ALA A 178 21.30 5.82 -23.59
CA ALA A 178 21.67 4.65 -22.81
C ALA A 178 22.70 5.00 -21.72
N ALA A 179 23.62 5.91 -22.03
CA ALA A 179 24.58 6.43 -21.05
C ALA A 179 23.89 7.21 -19.92
N ILE A 180 22.80 7.93 -20.21
CA ILE A 180 21.96 8.60 -19.20
C ILE A 180 21.20 7.57 -18.36
N ALA A 181 20.58 6.54 -18.97
CA ALA A 181 19.92 5.45 -18.23
C ALA A 181 20.88 4.73 -17.27
N ALA A 182 22.10 4.47 -17.72
CA ALA A 182 23.18 3.93 -16.90
C ALA A 182 23.56 4.89 -15.75
N ALA A 183 23.60 6.20 -16.02
CA ALA A 183 23.87 7.21 -15.01
C ALA A 183 22.76 7.32 -13.95
N ILE A 184 21.49 7.22 -14.33
CA ILE A 184 20.34 7.20 -13.40
C ILE A 184 20.40 5.96 -12.52
N THR A 185 20.72 4.79 -13.10
CA THR A 185 20.92 3.53 -12.36
C THR A 185 22.02 3.70 -11.32
N ALA A 186 23.19 4.20 -11.72
CA ALA A 186 24.32 4.45 -10.82
C ALA A 186 23.95 5.47 -9.72
N SER A 187 23.25 6.55 -10.09
CA SER A 187 22.82 7.62 -9.19
C SER A 187 21.89 7.12 -8.08
N GLY A 188 20.91 6.29 -8.45
CA GLY A 188 20.01 5.66 -7.49
C GLY A 188 20.76 4.75 -6.50
N ILE A 189 21.73 3.96 -6.98
CA ILE A 189 22.50 3.02 -6.16
C ILE A 189 23.51 3.72 -5.24
N GLU A 190 24.23 4.70 -5.76
CA GLU A 190 25.29 5.42 -5.04
C GLU A 190 24.79 6.59 -4.20
N ASP A 191 23.51 6.94 -4.29
CA ASP A 191 22.94 8.18 -3.76
C ASP A 191 23.72 9.39 -4.29
N ALA A 192 24.00 9.40 -5.59
CA ALA A 192 24.83 10.38 -6.25
C ALA A 192 24.01 11.23 -7.23
N ILE A 193 24.34 12.51 -7.35
CA ILE A 193 23.68 13.40 -8.31
C ILE A 193 24.17 13.11 -9.74
N PRO A 194 23.29 12.78 -10.69
CA PRO A 194 23.65 12.73 -12.10
C PRO A 194 23.84 14.15 -12.63
N VAL A 195 24.96 14.42 -13.31
CA VAL A 195 25.28 15.75 -13.85
C VAL A 195 25.90 15.66 -15.24
N SER A 196 25.50 16.58 -16.12
CA SER A 196 26.29 16.88 -17.32
C SER A 196 27.52 17.72 -16.96
N ALA A 197 28.43 17.91 -17.91
CA ALA A 197 29.62 18.74 -17.69
C ALA A 197 29.28 20.20 -17.31
N ALA A 198 28.18 20.74 -17.84
CA ALA A 198 27.74 22.10 -17.55
C ALA A 198 27.18 22.22 -16.12
N ILE A 199 26.33 21.26 -15.72
CA ILE A 199 25.79 21.21 -14.35
C ILE A 199 26.90 20.94 -13.33
N ASP A 200 27.86 20.05 -13.65
CA ASP A 200 29.01 19.80 -12.77
C ASP A 200 29.85 21.06 -12.53
N THR A 201 30.08 21.84 -13.59
CA THR A 201 30.77 23.14 -13.51
C THR A 201 29.98 24.11 -12.63
N TYR A 202 28.66 24.18 -12.82
CA TYR A 202 27.79 25.04 -12.02
C TYR A 202 27.83 24.69 -10.53
N ILE A 203 27.60 23.42 -10.16
CA ILE A 203 27.55 23.02 -8.74
C ILE A 203 28.93 23.15 -8.08
N THR A 204 30.00 22.89 -8.81
CA THR A 204 31.38 23.10 -8.33
C THR A 204 31.63 24.58 -8.07
N GLY A 205 31.17 25.47 -8.97
CA GLY A 205 31.22 26.92 -8.79
C GLY A 205 30.39 27.44 -7.61
N GLN A 206 29.35 26.72 -7.19
CA GLN A 206 28.60 26.99 -5.96
C GLN A 206 29.28 26.41 -4.69
N GLY A 207 30.44 25.75 -4.82
CA GLY A 207 31.20 25.18 -3.71
C GLY A 207 30.95 23.70 -3.43
N TYR A 208 30.09 23.02 -4.20
CA TYR A 208 29.77 21.60 -4.01
C TYR A 208 30.71 20.70 -4.83
N ASN A 209 31.72 20.15 -4.16
CA ASN A 209 32.74 19.29 -4.77
C ASN A 209 32.47 17.81 -4.45
N PHE A 210 31.45 17.23 -5.10
CA PHE A 210 31.10 15.82 -4.87
C PHE A 210 32.14 14.86 -5.46
N THR A 211 32.41 13.76 -4.75
CA THR A 211 33.27 12.68 -5.25
C THR A 211 32.66 12.01 -6.48
N LEU A 212 33.47 11.79 -7.51
CA LEU A 212 33.06 11.06 -8.70
C LEU A 212 32.79 9.58 -8.37
N LYS A 213 31.57 9.11 -8.64
CA LYS A 213 31.14 7.72 -8.43
C LYS A 213 31.14 6.91 -9.72
N ALA A 214 30.75 7.53 -10.82
CA ALA A 214 30.78 6.93 -12.14
C ALA A 214 30.87 8.00 -13.23
N ASP A 215 31.35 7.58 -14.40
CA ASP A 215 31.43 8.38 -15.62
C ASP A 215 30.92 7.53 -16.78
N THR A 216 29.79 7.94 -17.37
CA THR A 216 29.14 7.20 -18.47
C THR A 216 29.37 7.84 -19.84
N ARG A 217 30.14 8.93 -19.92
CA ARG A 217 30.36 9.67 -21.18
C ARG A 217 31.01 8.86 -22.30
N GLY A 218 31.73 7.79 -21.95
CA GLY A 218 32.38 6.89 -22.90
C GLY A 218 31.50 5.76 -23.45
N LEU A 219 30.24 5.66 -23.01
CA LEU A 219 29.34 4.57 -23.39
C LEU A 219 28.58 4.97 -24.68
N THR A 220 29.14 4.60 -25.82
CA THR A 220 28.68 5.06 -27.15
C THR A 220 27.77 4.07 -27.89
N THR A 221 27.24 3.04 -27.22
CA THR A 221 26.14 2.20 -27.74
C THR A 221 25.19 1.80 -26.62
N ASN A 222 23.95 1.42 -26.96
CA ASN A 222 22.97 0.90 -26.00
C ASN A 222 23.48 -0.35 -25.28
N GLU A 223 24.09 -1.25 -26.04
CA GLU A 223 24.69 -2.48 -25.53
C GLU A 223 25.84 -2.18 -24.57
N ALA A 224 26.75 -1.27 -24.93
CA ALA A 224 27.88 -0.92 -24.07
C ALA A 224 27.42 -0.27 -22.76
N ALA A 225 26.42 0.61 -22.83
CA ALA A 225 25.85 1.23 -21.65
C ALA A 225 25.12 0.24 -20.74
N TYR A 226 24.32 -0.66 -21.33
CA TYR A 226 23.66 -1.74 -20.58
C TYR A 226 24.67 -2.69 -19.96
N ASP A 227 25.66 -3.17 -20.72
CA ASP A 227 26.65 -4.13 -20.24
C ASP A 227 27.46 -3.51 -19.09
N TRP A 228 27.83 -2.23 -19.21
CA TRP A 228 28.48 -1.48 -18.13
C TRP A 228 27.58 -1.34 -16.90
N ALA A 229 26.32 -0.92 -17.07
CA ALA A 229 25.41 -0.73 -15.96
C ALA A 229 25.14 -2.06 -15.23
N LYS A 230 24.96 -3.14 -16.00
CA LYS A 230 24.76 -4.48 -15.47
C LYS A 230 25.99 -4.96 -14.69
N ALA A 231 27.18 -4.82 -15.26
CA ALA A 231 28.41 -5.27 -14.61
C ALA A 231 28.72 -4.53 -13.29
N ASN A 232 28.37 -3.25 -13.20
CA ASN A 232 28.76 -2.41 -12.07
C ASN A 232 27.66 -2.25 -11.01
N TYR A 233 26.38 -2.24 -11.41
CA TYR A 233 25.28 -1.82 -10.55
C TYR A 233 24.11 -2.79 -10.47
N PHE A 234 24.00 -3.76 -11.38
CA PHE A 234 22.94 -4.77 -11.29
C PHE A 234 23.27 -5.80 -10.20
N LYS A 235 22.30 -6.02 -9.32
CA LYS A 235 22.42 -6.92 -8.16
C LYS A 235 21.20 -7.82 -8.09
N PRO A 236 21.23 -9.03 -8.69
CA PRO A 236 20.07 -9.92 -8.74
C PRO A 236 19.54 -10.30 -7.35
N GLU A 237 20.41 -10.38 -6.34
CA GLU A 237 20.07 -10.68 -4.95
C GLU A 237 19.33 -9.55 -4.21
N THR A 238 19.39 -8.32 -4.74
CA THR A 238 18.63 -7.16 -4.22
C THR A 238 17.65 -6.59 -5.24
N SER A 239 17.38 -7.38 -6.28
CA SER A 239 16.66 -6.92 -7.46
C SER A 239 15.32 -6.28 -7.10
N ARG A 240 15.03 -5.14 -7.72
CA ARG A 240 13.86 -4.32 -7.44
C ARG A 240 12.61 -4.92 -8.09
N LYS A 241 11.44 -4.49 -7.62
CA LYS A 241 10.15 -5.07 -8.05
C LYS A 241 9.74 -4.73 -9.51
N PHE A 242 10.47 -3.83 -10.16
CA PHE A 242 10.23 -3.38 -11.52
C PHE A 242 11.55 -2.98 -12.21
N ILE A 243 11.52 -2.89 -13.54
CA ILE A 243 12.62 -2.41 -14.37
C ILE A 243 12.21 -1.04 -14.92
N GLY A 244 13.10 -0.05 -14.85
CA GLY A 244 12.89 1.24 -15.49
C GLY A 244 13.20 1.16 -16.98
N SER A 245 12.37 1.78 -17.81
CA SER A 245 12.57 1.90 -19.24
C SER A 245 12.51 3.36 -19.67
N LEU A 246 13.36 3.74 -20.62
CA LEU A 246 13.36 5.07 -21.24
C LEU A 246 13.34 4.92 -22.77
N MET A 247 12.60 5.79 -23.48
CA MET A 247 12.57 5.85 -24.95
C MET A 247 13.48 6.96 -25.50
N PHE A 248 14.11 6.72 -26.64
CA PHE A 248 15.14 7.56 -27.29
C PHE A 248 14.72 9.01 -27.61
N GLU A 249 13.47 9.25 -27.97
CA GLU A 249 12.96 10.60 -28.27
C GLU A 249 12.57 11.38 -27.00
N TRP A 250 12.55 10.70 -25.84
CA TRP A 250 11.92 11.17 -24.59
C TRP A 250 12.77 10.92 -23.33
N VAL A 251 14.04 10.50 -23.44
CA VAL A 251 14.97 10.39 -22.28
C VAL A 251 15.10 11.72 -21.52
N TYR A 252 14.74 12.81 -22.19
CA TYR A 252 14.69 14.17 -21.68
C TYR A 252 13.42 14.50 -20.89
N SER A 253 12.39 13.65 -20.93
CA SER A 253 11.22 13.75 -20.05
C SER A 253 11.64 13.21 -18.68
N PRO A 254 11.90 14.08 -17.69
CA PRO A 254 12.38 13.65 -16.37
C PRO A 254 11.30 12.92 -15.56
N SER A 255 10.09 12.84 -16.11
CA SER A 255 8.94 12.13 -15.56
C SER A 255 9.37 10.73 -15.13
N PHE A 256 9.12 10.39 -13.86
CA PHE A 256 9.40 9.09 -13.24
C PHE A 256 10.87 8.80 -12.85
N HIS A 257 11.85 9.65 -13.21
CA HIS A 257 13.24 9.51 -12.77
C HIS A 257 13.38 9.55 -11.24
N ASP A 258 12.56 10.35 -10.59
CA ASP A 258 12.47 10.43 -9.14
C ASP A 258 12.06 9.09 -8.53
N TYR A 259 11.15 8.35 -9.16
CA TYR A 259 10.74 7.03 -8.68
C TYR A 259 11.76 5.93 -8.98
N TYR A 260 12.45 5.99 -10.12
CA TYR A 260 13.58 5.11 -10.42
C TYR A 260 14.68 5.26 -9.38
N THR A 261 15.09 6.50 -9.12
CA THR A 261 16.14 6.79 -8.16
C THR A 261 15.67 6.45 -6.75
N ALA A 262 14.46 6.84 -6.32
CA ALA A 262 13.90 6.47 -5.01
C ALA A 262 13.92 4.95 -4.78
N ASN A 263 13.59 4.17 -5.80
CA ASN A 263 13.57 2.71 -5.69
C ASN A 263 14.88 2.03 -6.07
N ARG A 264 15.92 2.76 -6.47
CA ARG A 264 17.18 2.22 -7.03
C ARG A 264 16.92 1.18 -8.13
N ALA A 265 15.99 1.49 -9.02
CA ALA A 265 15.63 0.63 -10.14
C ALA A 265 16.81 0.50 -11.12
N PHE A 266 16.90 -0.65 -11.79
CA PHE A 266 17.76 -0.79 -12.96
C PHE A 266 17.04 -0.19 -14.16
N VAL A 267 17.67 0.76 -14.84
CA VAL A 267 17.06 1.51 -15.96
C VAL A 267 17.73 1.11 -17.27
N THR A 268 16.93 0.85 -18.31
CA THR A 268 17.42 0.40 -19.62
C THR A 268 16.70 1.07 -20.79
N VAL A 269 17.29 0.98 -21.98
CA VAL A 269 16.77 1.50 -23.25
C VAL A 269 16.84 0.43 -24.36
N LEU A 270 16.97 -0.84 -23.99
CA LEU A 270 17.14 -1.93 -24.96
C LEU A 270 15.86 -2.12 -25.81
N ASN A 271 16.04 -2.22 -27.12
CA ASN A 271 15.00 -2.54 -28.08
C ASN A 271 14.99 -4.07 -28.39
N PRO A 272 13.98 -4.84 -27.97
CA PRO A 272 13.91 -6.27 -28.24
C PRO A 272 13.73 -6.60 -29.73
N SER A 273 13.34 -5.66 -30.59
CA SER A 273 13.31 -5.90 -32.05
C SER A 273 14.72 -6.03 -32.66
N ILE A 274 15.79 -5.65 -31.94
CA ILE A 274 17.18 -5.83 -32.36
C ILE A 274 17.77 -7.11 -31.73
N PRO A 275 18.31 -8.07 -32.52
CA PRO A 275 18.79 -9.34 -31.98
C PRO A 275 19.85 -9.23 -30.86
N SER A 276 20.79 -8.29 -30.97
CA SER A 276 21.83 -8.05 -29.93
C SER A 276 21.25 -7.54 -28.61
N GLN A 277 20.13 -6.83 -28.66
CA GLN A 277 19.47 -6.24 -27.49
C GLN A 277 18.38 -7.16 -26.95
N TYR A 278 17.70 -7.93 -27.81
CA TYR A 278 16.80 -9.02 -27.43
C TYR A 278 17.47 -10.01 -26.48
N SER A 279 18.65 -10.50 -26.85
CA SER A 279 19.40 -11.46 -26.02
C SER A 279 19.76 -10.88 -24.65
N ARG A 280 20.14 -9.60 -24.59
CA ARG A 280 20.40 -8.87 -23.33
C ARG A 280 19.15 -8.65 -22.50
N MET A 281 18.02 -8.32 -23.13
CA MET A 281 16.74 -8.17 -22.46
C MET A 281 16.28 -9.52 -21.88
N MET A 282 16.42 -10.62 -22.62
CA MET A 282 16.15 -11.97 -22.11
C MET A 282 17.04 -12.34 -20.93
N ASP A 283 18.33 -12.05 -21.03
CA ASP A 283 19.28 -12.22 -19.94
C ASP A 283 18.90 -11.35 -18.72
N LEU A 284 18.55 -10.07 -18.90
CA LEU A 284 18.05 -9.20 -17.83
C LEU A 284 16.82 -9.82 -17.16
N LEU A 285 15.77 -10.11 -17.93
CA LEU A 285 14.50 -10.63 -17.44
C LEU A 285 14.63 -11.99 -16.76
N SER A 286 15.61 -12.81 -17.14
CA SER A 286 15.91 -14.07 -16.44
C SER A 286 16.35 -13.88 -14.99
N ASN A 287 16.82 -12.68 -14.64
CA ASN A 287 17.23 -12.30 -13.28
C ASN A 287 16.10 -11.64 -12.47
N TYR A 288 14.88 -11.55 -13.02
CA TYR A 288 13.70 -11.04 -12.34
C TYR A 288 12.62 -12.12 -12.24
N PRO A 289 11.70 -12.05 -11.27
CA PRO A 289 10.50 -12.87 -11.29
C PRO A 289 9.73 -12.68 -12.60
N LYS A 290 9.22 -13.76 -13.18
CA LYS A 290 8.39 -13.71 -14.38
C LYS A 290 7.19 -12.78 -14.19
N GLY A 291 6.92 -11.97 -15.22
CA GLY A 291 5.89 -10.94 -15.21
C GLY A 291 6.33 -9.59 -14.63
N THR A 292 7.57 -9.44 -14.13
CA THR A 292 8.09 -8.12 -13.71
C THR A 292 7.81 -7.04 -14.75
N MET A 293 7.23 -5.93 -14.29
CA MET A 293 6.84 -4.84 -15.17
C MET A 293 8.04 -4.00 -15.59
N LEU A 294 8.06 -3.62 -16.87
CA LEU A 294 8.87 -2.52 -17.35
C LEU A 294 8.02 -1.26 -17.25
N LEU A 295 8.43 -0.34 -16.38
CA LEU A 295 7.76 0.95 -16.20
C LEU A 295 8.52 2.01 -16.96
N GLY A 296 7.79 2.87 -17.65
CA GLY A 296 8.33 3.95 -18.45
C GLY A 296 8.09 3.71 -19.93
N ASP A 297 8.68 4.57 -20.75
CA ASP A 297 8.54 4.46 -22.18
C ASP A 297 9.45 3.34 -22.72
N VAL A 298 8.92 2.48 -23.59
CA VAL A 298 9.62 1.28 -24.05
C VAL A 298 10.01 1.43 -25.51
N VAL A 299 11.20 0.93 -25.84
CA VAL A 299 11.71 0.97 -27.20
C VAL A 299 11.36 -0.34 -27.88
N GLY A 300 10.62 -0.27 -28.99
CA GLY A 300 10.13 -1.45 -29.72
C GLY A 300 8.62 -1.62 -29.57
N ASN A 301 8.06 -2.67 -30.18
CA ASN A 301 6.63 -2.93 -30.12
C ASN A 301 6.27 -3.65 -28.83
N GLU A 302 5.11 -3.34 -28.24
CA GLU A 302 4.62 -3.99 -27.03
C GLU A 302 4.55 -5.52 -27.17
N GLU A 303 4.20 -5.99 -28.37
CA GLU A 303 4.13 -7.41 -28.73
C GLU A 303 5.47 -8.14 -28.51
N ASP A 304 6.60 -7.47 -28.75
CA ASP A 304 7.92 -8.04 -28.54
C ASP A 304 8.16 -8.30 -27.05
N PHE A 305 7.78 -7.37 -26.17
CA PHE A 305 7.88 -7.54 -24.72
C PHE A 305 6.91 -8.59 -24.18
N HIS A 306 5.70 -8.66 -24.75
CA HIS A 306 4.72 -9.71 -24.44
C HIS A 306 5.25 -11.10 -24.79
N ALA A 307 6.01 -11.24 -25.87
CA ALA A 307 6.71 -12.48 -26.24
C ALA A 307 7.78 -12.88 -25.22
N LEU A 308 8.39 -11.92 -24.51
CA LEU A 308 9.34 -12.20 -23.43
C LEU A 308 8.69 -12.56 -22.09
N GLY A 309 7.36 -12.52 -22.02
CA GLY A 309 6.61 -12.77 -20.78
C GLY A 309 6.62 -11.61 -19.79
N SER A 310 6.86 -10.39 -20.29
CA SER A 310 6.80 -9.16 -19.50
C SER A 310 5.65 -8.27 -19.96
N THR A 311 5.21 -7.39 -19.07
CA THR A 311 4.22 -6.35 -19.36
C THR A 311 4.88 -5.00 -19.22
N THR A 312 4.53 -4.09 -20.11
CA THR A 312 5.03 -2.73 -20.13
C THR A 312 3.88 -1.77 -19.83
N THR A 313 4.18 -0.59 -19.30
CA THR A 313 3.22 0.50 -19.19
C THR A 313 3.96 1.82 -19.28
N ASN A 314 3.46 2.73 -20.11
CA ASN A 314 4.10 4.02 -20.31
C ASN A 314 3.80 4.95 -19.12
N THR A 315 4.76 5.09 -18.21
CA THR A 315 4.62 5.87 -16.97
C THR A 315 5.34 7.21 -17.08
N GLN A 316 4.79 8.15 -17.85
CA GLN A 316 5.27 9.55 -17.91
C GLN A 316 4.58 10.43 -16.85
N ILE A 317 4.73 10.08 -15.57
CA ILE A 317 4.16 10.84 -14.45
C ILE A 317 5.24 11.40 -13.53
N GLY A 318 5.17 12.70 -13.28
CA GLY A 318 6.00 13.43 -12.34
C GLY A 318 5.66 13.16 -10.88
N ASN A 319 6.58 13.49 -9.96
CA ASN A 319 6.40 13.40 -8.51
C ASN A 319 6.05 12.02 -7.93
N THR A 320 6.30 10.93 -8.66
CA THR A 320 5.82 9.61 -8.24
C THR A 320 6.44 9.17 -6.91
N SER A 321 7.69 9.51 -6.62
CA SER A 321 8.33 9.27 -5.32
C SER A 321 7.64 10.01 -4.16
N ALA A 322 6.96 11.13 -4.43
CA ALA A 322 6.16 11.86 -3.46
C ALA A 322 4.73 11.32 -3.39
N THR A 323 4.05 11.12 -4.52
CA THR A 323 2.65 10.68 -4.55
C THR A 323 2.48 9.24 -4.06
N SER A 324 3.43 8.35 -4.35
CA SER A 324 3.46 6.97 -3.84
C SER A 324 3.74 6.86 -2.33
N SER A 325 4.02 7.97 -1.63
CA SER A 325 4.20 7.99 -0.17
C SER A 325 2.90 8.08 0.62
N PHE A 326 1.77 8.22 -0.06
CA PHE A 326 0.43 8.21 0.54
C PHE A 326 -0.18 6.80 0.50
N THR A 327 -1.26 6.59 1.24
CA THR A 327 -1.98 5.31 1.24
C THR A 327 -3.43 5.50 0.80
N LEU A 328 -3.95 4.52 0.05
CA LEU A 328 -5.35 4.50 -0.38
C LEU A 328 -6.21 3.79 0.67
N ASP A 329 -6.87 4.56 1.53
CA ASP A 329 -7.84 4.00 2.48
C ASP A 329 -9.22 3.82 1.85
N MET A 330 -9.45 2.61 1.34
CA MET A 330 -10.72 2.17 0.76
C MET A 330 -11.90 2.11 1.76
N SER A 331 -11.70 2.34 3.06
CA SER A 331 -12.80 2.47 4.03
C SER A 331 -13.41 3.87 4.06
N THR A 332 -12.67 4.87 3.56
CA THR A 332 -13.11 6.29 3.53
C THR A 332 -13.89 6.65 2.27
N LEU A 333 -14.07 5.69 1.36
CA LEU A 333 -14.74 5.89 0.09
C LEU A 333 -16.23 5.51 0.16
N PRO A 334 -17.09 6.17 -0.63
CA PRO A 334 -18.47 5.72 -0.79
C PRO A 334 -18.50 4.30 -1.38
N ILE A 335 -19.55 3.54 -1.08
CA ILE A 335 -19.75 2.24 -1.72
C ILE A 335 -19.82 2.44 -3.24
N ALA A 336 -19.08 1.63 -4.00
CA ALA A 336 -19.13 1.65 -5.45
C ALA A 336 -20.59 1.51 -5.95
N PRO A 337 -21.06 2.37 -6.88
CA PRO A 337 -22.46 2.32 -7.31
C PRO A 337 -22.82 0.94 -7.90
N THR A 338 -23.91 0.36 -7.44
CA THR A 338 -24.36 -0.97 -7.89
C THR A 338 -24.74 -0.94 -9.38
N PRO A 339 -24.35 -1.94 -10.19
CA PRO A 339 -24.79 -2.04 -11.57
C PRO A 339 -26.32 -2.10 -11.67
N SER A 340 -26.89 -1.29 -12.57
CA SER A 340 -28.32 -1.17 -12.83
C SER A 340 -28.60 -1.50 -14.30
N PRO A 341 -28.78 -2.79 -14.66
CA PRO A 341 -29.03 -3.17 -16.04
C PRO A 341 -30.33 -2.57 -16.59
N LEU A 342 -30.32 -2.24 -17.88
CA LEU A 342 -31.48 -1.75 -18.60
C LEU A 342 -32.35 -2.90 -19.13
N PRO A 343 -33.66 -2.67 -19.38
CA PRO A 343 -34.49 -3.66 -20.04
C PRO A 343 -33.91 -4.09 -21.39
N VAL A 344 -33.73 -5.40 -21.59
CA VAL A 344 -33.20 -6.00 -22.82
C VAL A 344 -34.28 -6.05 -23.90
N LEU A 345 -34.04 -5.38 -25.03
CA LEU A 345 -34.95 -5.31 -26.17
C LEU A 345 -34.32 -6.01 -27.38
N SER A 346 -35.10 -6.82 -28.11
CA SER A 346 -34.62 -7.52 -29.30
C SER A 346 -34.13 -6.58 -30.41
N ASN A 347 -34.71 -5.38 -30.50
CA ASN A 347 -34.30 -4.30 -31.39
C ASN A 347 -33.54 -3.16 -30.67
N GLY A 348 -33.05 -3.42 -29.45
CA GLY A 348 -32.34 -2.45 -28.64
C GLY A 348 -30.94 -2.11 -29.17
N VAL A 349 -30.52 -0.87 -28.95
CA VAL A 349 -29.15 -0.41 -29.19
C VAL A 349 -28.67 0.29 -27.92
N TYR A 350 -27.75 -0.32 -27.20
CA TYR A 350 -27.19 0.22 -25.96
C TYR A 350 -25.88 0.92 -26.31
N VAL A 351 -25.81 2.23 -26.05
CA VAL A 351 -24.67 3.06 -26.40
C VAL A 351 -24.01 3.59 -25.14
N SER A 352 -22.70 3.43 -25.04
CA SER A 352 -21.89 3.95 -23.95
C SER A 352 -20.63 4.63 -24.46
N PHE A 353 -20.11 5.56 -23.67
CA PHE A 353 -18.89 6.33 -23.96
C PHE A 353 -17.81 6.03 -22.91
N LEU A 354 -16.55 6.07 -23.34
CA LEU A 354 -15.38 5.79 -22.50
C LEU A 354 -14.19 6.65 -22.94
N SER A 355 -13.42 7.26 -22.03
CA SER A 355 -12.16 7.95 -22.40
C SER A 355 -11.13 6.99 -23.02
N GLY A 356 -10.37 7.45 -24.01
CA GLY A 356 -9.27 6.68 -24.60
C GLY A 356 -7.99 6.72 -23.76
N ASP A 357 -7.03 5.84 -24.11
CA ASP A 357 -5.63 5.82 -23.67
C ASP A 357 -5.35 5.89 -22.15
N GLY A 358 -6.37 5.62 -21.34
CA GLY A 358 -6.26 5.56 -19.88
C GLY A 358 -5.36 4.46 -19.32
N ASP A 359 -4.84 3.58 -20.17
CA ASP A 359 -3.80 2.61 -19.82
C ASP A 359 -2.40 3.23 -19.69
N VAL A 360 -2.24 4.48 -20.12
CA VAL A 360 -1.02 5.28 -20.00
C VAL A 360 -1.19 6.28 -18.84
N PRO A 361 -0.62 6.04 -17.64
CA PRO A 361 -0.69 6.98 -16.53
C PRO A 361 -0.26 8.41 -16.89
N GLY A 362 0.74 8.59 -17.76
CA GLY A 362 1.13 9.94 -18.18
C GLY A 362 -0.03 10.71 -18.82
N LEU A 363 -0.77 10.06 -19.73
CA LEU A 363 -1.92 10.65 -20.41
C LEU A 363 -3.09 10.88 -19.45
N THR A 364 -3.37 9.94 -18.54
CA THR A 364 -4.43 10.17 -17.54
C THR A 364 -4.12 11.36 -16.63
N GLN A 365 -2.87 11.52 -16.19
CA GLN A 365 -2.50 12.66 -15.34
C GLN A 365 -2.60 13.99 -16.07
N ASN A 366 -2.26 14.04 -17.36
CA ASN A 366 -2.20 15.28 -18.12
C ASN A 366 -3.53 15.60 -18.85
N GLN A 367 -4.26 14.59 -19.35
CA GLN A 367 -5.46 14.75 -20.17
C GLN A 367 -6.76 14.48 -19.38
N ASP A 368 -6.86 13.34 -18.68
CA ASP A 368 -8.11 12.99 -17.97
C ASP A 368 -8.37 13.91 -16.77
N ILE A 369 -7.33 14.39 -16.09
CA ILE A 369 -7.45 15.45 -15.07
C ILE A 369 -8.08 16.70 -15.69
N GLY A 370 -7.67 17.08 -16.91
CA GLY A 370 -8.25 18.20 -17.65
C GLY A 370 -9.76 18.07 -17.86
N ILE A 371 -10.29 16.85 -18.01
CA ILE A 371 -11.73 16.60 -18.08
C ILE A 371 -12.41 17.02 -16.77
N PHE A 372 -11.87 16.63 -15.62
CA PHE A 372 -12.44 17.03 -14.33
C PHE A 372 -12.29 18.52 -14.04
N LYS A 373 -11.09 19.05 -14.27
CA LYS A 373 -10.78 20.46 -14.04
C LYS A 373 -11.71 21.38 -14.81
N ASN A 374 -11.98 21.04 -16.08
CA ASN A 374 -12.68 21.94 -17.00
C ASN A 374 -14.15 21.56 -17.27
N ASN A 375 -14.61 20.35 -16.94
CA ASN A 375 -15.98 19.86 -17.26
C ASN A 375 -16.75 19.26 -16.07
N GLN A 376 -16.39 19.56 -14.82
CA GLN A 376 -17.04 18.96 -13.65
C GLN A 376 -18.58 19.07 -13.66
N ALA A 377 -19.14 20.19 -14.14
CA ALA A 377 -20.59 20.39 -14.24
C ALA A 377 -21.25 19.51 -15.33
N ASN A 378 -20.54 19.18 -16.41
CA ASN A 378 -21.05 18.40 -17.53
C ASN A 378 -20.94 16.88 -17.29
N LEU A 379 -19.92 16.43 -16.56
CA LEU A 379 -19.69 15.02 -16.22
C LEU A 379 -20.83 14.41 -15.39
N ASN A 380 -21.54 15.22 -14.61
CA ASN A 380 -22.72 14.76 -13.85
C ASN A 380 -23.99 14.63 -14.72
N ASN A 381 -23.94 15.05 -15.98
CA ASN A 381 -25.09 15.06 -16.88
C ASN A 381 -25.01 14.02 -18.00
N VAL A 382 -23.83 13.47 -18.28
CA VAL A 382 -23.60 12.51 -19.37
C VAL A 382 -23.24 11.14 -18.80
N ASN A 383 -23.77 10.08 -19.42
CA ASN A 383 -23.37 8.72 -19.12
C ASN A 383 -21.98 8.45 -19.72
N PHE A 384 -20.97 8.29 -18.88
CA PHE A 384 -19.57 8.29 -19.28
C PHE A 384 -18.71 7.31 -18.46
N GLY A 385 -17.70 6.76 -19.11
CA GLY A 385 -16.64 5.96 -18.48
C GLY A 385 -15.32 6.70 -18.50
N LEU A 386 -14.59 6.65 -17.40
CA LEU A 386 -13.18 7.04 -17.36
C LEU A 386 -12.32 5.80 -17.43
N HIS A 387 -11.44 5.73 -18.42
CA HIS A 387 -10.41 4.72 -18.50
C HIS A 387 -9.22 5.16 -17.65
N ILE A 388 -8.84 4.37 -16.65
CA ILE A 388 -7.78 4.73 -15.71
C ILE A 388 -6.93 3.49 -15.40
N ASN A 389 -5.62 3.64 -15.50
CA ASN A 389 -4.66 2.59 -15.19
C ASN A 389 -4.71 2.26 -13.68
N PRO A 390 -4.81 0.97 -13.29
CA PRO A 390 -4.98 0.61 -11.90
C PRO A 390 -3.73 0.82 -11.06
N LEU A 391 -2.55 0.98 -11.68
CA LEU A 391 -1.28 1.24 -10.99
C LEU A 391 -1.28 2.55 -10.21
N TYR A 392 -2.18 3.49 -10.50
CA TYR A 392 -2.36 4.67 -9.66
C TYR A 392 -2.75 4.35 -8.21
N MET A 393 -3.29 3.16 -7.94
CA MET A 393 -3.48 2.72 -6.55
C MET A 393 -2.17 2.64 -5.76
N ASP A 394 -1.03 2.47 -6.45
CA ASP A 394 0.32 2.47 -5.87
C ASP A 394 1.08 3.76 -6.18
N LEU A 395 0.96 4.26 -7.41
CA LEU A 395 1.77 5.38 -7.93
C LEU A 395 1.22 6.75 -7.51
N ASN A 396 -0.10 6.92 -7.46
CA ASN A 396 -0.75 8.16 -6.99
C ASN A 396 -2.07 7.86 -6.24
N PRO A 397 -2.00 7.25 -5.04
CA PRO A 397 -3.17 6.93 -4.21
C PRO A 397 -4.13 8.10 -3.97
N PRO A 398 -3.68 9.36 -3.72
CA PRO A 398 -4.57 10.50 -3.56
C PRO A 398 -5.43 10.81 -4.78
N LEU A 399 -4.84 10.74 -5.98
CA LEU A 399 -5.56 10.96 -7.24
C LEU A 399 -6.57 9.83 -7.51
N MET A 400 -6.18 8.57 -7.26
CA MET A 400 -7.11 7.44 -7.39
C MET A 400 -8.29 7.56 -6.41
N LYS A 401 -8.03 7.97 -5.16
CA LYS A 401 -9.07 8.26 -4.17
C LYS A 401 -10.04 9.31 -4.70
N TYR A 402 -9.53 10.40 -5.27
CA TYR A 402 -10.36 11.46 -5.85
C TYR A 402 -11.27 10.91 -6.95
N PHE A 403 -10.75 10.12 -7.90
CA PHE A 403 -11.58 9.52 -8.95
C PHE A 403 -12.68 8.61 -8.40
N PHE A 404 -12.37 7.75 -7.43
CA PHE A 404 -13.37 6.91 -6.77
C PHE A 404 -14.49 7.71 -6.09
N GLN A 405 -14.18 8.86 -5.48
CA GLN A 405 -15.18 9.74 -4.89
C GLN A 405 -16.09 10.43 -5.90
N LYS A 406 -15.67 10.57 -7.16
CA LYS A 406 -16.47 11.22 -8.20
C LYS A 406 -17.41 10.27 -8.93
N GLN A 407 -17.27 8.95 -8.75
CA GLN A 407 -18.19 7.99 -9.34
C GLN A 407 -19.63 8.20 -8.88
N ASN A 408 -20.57 8.01 -9.80
CA ASN A 408 -22.00 8.10 -9.54
C ASN A 408 -22.76 7.19 -10.53
N SER A 409 -24.09 7.33 -10.60
CA SER A 409 -24.93 6.52 -11.51
C SER A 409 -24.72 6.80 -13.00
N LYS A 410 -23.99 7.85 -13.36
CA LYS A 410 -23.68 8.22 -14.76
C LYS A 410 -22.18 8.13 -15.06
N LEU A 411 -21.33 8.35 -14.07
CA LEU A 411 -19.87 8.27 -14.20
C LEU A 411 -19.32 6.99 -13.59
N SER A 412 -18.76 6.13 -14.44
CA SER A 412 -18.07 4.90 -14.03
C SER A 412 -16.57 4.97 -14.34
N ILE A 413 -15.79 4.10 -13.70
CA ILE A 413 -14.36 3.97 -13.97
C ILE A 413 -14.11 2.57 -14.51
N SER A 414 -13.39 2.48 -15.62
CA SER A 414 -12.87 1.24 -16.16
C SER A 414 -11.35 1.23 -16.17
N THR A 415 -10.76 0.04 -16.22
CA THR A 415 -9.32 -0.12 -16.00
C THR A 415 -8.70 -1.21 -16.88
N THR A 416 -7.43 -1.00 -17.25
CA THR A 416 -6.51 -1.93 -17.90
C THR A 416 -5.07 -1.55 -17.52
N LEU A 417 -4.12 -2.49 -17.61
CA LEU A 417 -2.71 -2.23 -17.27
C LEU A 417 -1.89 -1.63 -18.44
N ASN A 418 -2.34 -1.88 -19.66
CA ASN A 418 -1.73 -1.54 -20.94
C ASN A 418 -2.82 -1.57 -22.03
N ASP A 419 -2.46 -1.50 -23.31
CA ASP A 419 -3.35 -1.57 -24.48
C ASP A 419 -4.19 -2.87 -24.60
N GLY A 420 -4.21 -3.69 -23.54
CA GLY A 420 -5.09 -4.82 -23.28
C GLY A 420 -4.50 -6.17 -23.70
N GLY A 421 -3.23 -6.19 -24.11
CA GLY A 421 -2.51 -7.42 -24.40
C GLY A 421 -1.91 -8.04 -23.14
N ALA A 422 -2.28 -9.28 -22.84
CA ALA A 422 -1.51 -10.07 -21.89
C ALA A 422 -0.32 -10.74 -22.59
N PRO A 423 0.77 -10.98 -21.85
CA PRO A 423 1.94 -11.64 -22.42
C PRO A 423 1.58 -12.97 -23.09
N THR A 424 2.20 -13.26 -24.24
CA THR A 424 1.97 -14.52 -24.96
C THR A 424 2.61 -15.70 -24.22
N ASP A 425 3.71 -15.47 -23.50
CA ASP A 425 4.32 -16.43 -22.56
C ASP A 425 3.32 -16.85 -21.46
N PRO A 426 3.12 -18.17 -21.22
CA PRO A 426 2.13 -18.64 -20.24
C PRO A 426 2.36 -18.16 -18.80
N GLN A 427 3.62 -18.00 -18.36
CA GLN A 427 3.94 -17.56 -17.01
C GLN A 427 3.70 -16.05 -16.87
N GLY A 428 4.16 -15.24 -17.83
CA GLY A 428 3.87 -13.81 -17.91
C GLY A 428 2.36 -13.53 -17.97
N ARG A 429 1.60 -14.34 -18.73
CA ARG A 429 0.14 -14.24 -18.80
C ARG A 429 -0.56 -14.51 -17.47
N THR A 430 -0.12 -15.57 -16.78
CA THR A 430 -0.63 -15.94 -15.46
C THR A 430 -0.41 -14.81 -14.46
N PHE A 431 0.78 -14.20 -14.52
CA PHE A 431 1.11 -13.07 -13.69
C PHE A 431 0.21 -11.85 -13.98
N TYR A 432 0.05 -11.49 -15.26
CA TYR A 432 -0.73 -10.33 -15.67
C TYR A 432 -2.15 -10.42 -15.13
N LYS A 433 -2.74 -11.61 -15.26
CA LYS A 433 -4.03 -11.98 -14.68
C LYS A 433 -4.11 -11.75 -13.17
N ARG A 434 -3.11 -12.20 -12.42
CA ARG A 434 -3.06 -12.04 -10.95
C ARG A 434 -2.94 -10.58 -10.54
N LEU A 435 -2.11 -9.79 -11.23
CA LEU A 435 -1.90 -8.39 -10.94
C LEU A 435 -3.18 -7.58 -11.20
N LEU A 436 -3.84 -7.78 -12.34
CA LEU A 436 -5.10 -7.11 -12.66
C LEU A 436 -6.22 -7.52 -11.67
N LYS A 437 -6.29 -8.80 -11.30
CA LYS A 437 -7.22 -9.28 -10.26
C LYS A 437 -6.94 -8.64 -8.89
N TYR A 438 -5.67 -8.51 -8.51
CA TYR A 438 -5.27 -7.87 -7.25
C TYR A 438 -5.82 -6.45 -7.14
N TYR A 439 -5.59 -5.61 -8.15
CA TYR A 439 -6.10 -4.24 -8.13
C TYR A 439 -7.62 -4.19 -8.21
N TYR A 440 -8.24 -5.07 -8.99
CA TYR A 440 -9.70 -5.17 -9.05
C TYR A 440 -10.32 -5.48 -7.68
N ASP A 441 -9.79 -6.50 -6.98
CA ASP A 441 -10.27 -6.89 -5.65
C ASP A 441 -9.97 -5.81 -4.60
N ALA A 442 -8.81 -5.14 -4.71
CA ALA A 442 -8.42 -4.03 -3.84
C ALA A 442 -9.32 -2.81 -4.03
N ALA A 443 -9.78 -2.56 -5.26
CA ALA A 443 -10.68 -1.46 -5.60
C ALA A 443 -12.13 -1.68 -5.16
N LYS A 444 -12.49 -2.80 -4.51
CA LYS A 444 -13.83 -3.05 -3.93
C LYS A 444 -15.01 -2.68 -4.86
N ASN A 445 -14.95 -3.12 -6.12
CA ASN A 445 -15.94 -2.87 -7.19
C ASN A 445 -15.99 -1.44 -7.75
N HIS A 446 -15.07 -0.55 -7.38
CA HIS A 446 -14.98 0.76 -8.02
C HIS A 446 -14.51 0.66 -9.47
N PHE A 447 -13.74 -0.38 -9.81
CA PHE A 447 -13.33 -0.65 -11.18
C PHE A 447 -14.34 -1.51 -11.95
N LEU A 448 -14.50 -1.17 -13.22
CA LEU A 448 -14.92 -2.10 -14.25
C LEU A 448 -13.66 -2.58 -14.97
N VAL A 449 -13.44 -3.89 -15.04
CA VAL A 449 -12.33 -4.37 -15.87
C VAL A 449 -12.80 -4.36 -17.32
N TYR A 450 -12.10 -3.59 -18.13
CA TYR A 450 -12.30 -3.48 -19.56
C TYR A 450 -11.08 -4.10 -20.22
N ASN A 451 -11.25 -5.29 -20.79
CA ASN A 451 -10.16 -5.93 -21.49
C ASN A 451 -10.24 -5.58 -22.98
N GLN A 452 -9.12 -5.21 -23.60
CA GLN A 452 -9.03 -4.82 -25.01
C GLN A 452 -8.14 -5.85 -25.74
N PHE A 453 -8.71 -6.92 -26.29
CA PHE A 453 -7.89 -7.96 -26.93
C PHE A 453 -7.33 -7.50 -28.28
N ASN A 454 -6.06 -7.76 -28.57
CA ASN A 454 -5.59 -7.75 -29.95
C ASN A 454 -6.23 -8.94 -30.70
N ILE A 455 -6.89 -8.67 -31.83
CA ILE A 455 -7.67 -9.64 -32.63
C ILE A 455 -6.82 -10.79 -33.20
N ASN A 456 -5.49 -10.67 -33.14
CA ASN A 456 -4.57 -11.58 -33.83
C ASN A 456 -3.99 -12.71 -32.97
N THR A 457 -4.23 -12.76 -31.66
CA THR A 457 -3.46 -13.66 -30.76
C THR A 457 -4.26 -14.77 -30.06
N GLY A 458 -5.57 -14.93 -30.33
CA GLY A 458 -6.36 -16.07 -29.83
C GLY A 458 -6.41 -16.21 -28.30
N GLN A 459 -6.27 -15.12 -27.54
CA GLN A 459 -6.17 -15.14 -26.08
C GLN A 459 -7.53 -15.03 -25.37
N ASP A 460 -8.39 -16.04 -25.46
CA ASP A 460 -9.75 -16.04 -24.86
C ASP A 460 -9.80 -16.16 -23.31
N ASP A 461 -8.65 -16.42 -22.67
CA ASP A 461 -8.56 -16.96 -21.30
C ASP A 461 -8.56 -15.90 -20.17
N LEU A 462 -8.69 -14.60 -20.47
CA LEU A 462 -8.83 -13.56 -19.44
C LEU A 462 -10.27 -13.36 -18.98
N SER A 463 -11.23 -13.53 -19.90
CA SER A 463 -12.67 -13.36 -19.65
C SER A 463 -13.22 -14.33 -18.59
N THR A 464 -12.54 -15.46 -18.39
CA THR A 464 -12.84 -16.48 -17.38
C THR A 464 -12.19 -16.22 -16.02
N TYR A 465 -11.13 -15.40 -15.97
CA TYR A 465 -10.29 -15.20 -14.77
C TYR A 465 -10.69 -13.99 -13.93
N ILE A 466 -11.12 -12.94 -14.61
CA ILE A 466 -11.65 -11.72 -14.01
C ILE A 466 -13.04 -11.62 -14.60
N ASP A 467 -14.10 -11.80 -13.81
CA ASP A 467 -15.48 -11.65 -14.29
C ASP A 467 -15.66 -10.19 -14.76
N PRO A 468 -15.48 -9.87 -16.04
CA PRO A 468 -15.47 -8.50 -16.45
C PRO A 468 -16.92 -8.12 -16.67
N TYR A 469 -17.29 -6.94 -16.19
CA TYR A 469 -18.54 -6.32 -16.57
C TYR A 469 -18.63 -6.23 -18.11
N MET A 470 -17.52 -6.01 -18.84
CA MET A 470 -17.39 -6.25 -20.29
C MET A 470 -15.96 -6.62 -20.70
N SER A 471 -15.77 -7.74 -21.42
CA SER A 471 -14.53 -8.00 -22.19
C SER A 471 -14.74 -7.58 -23.65
N ILE A 472 -13.82 -6.79 -24.20
CA ILE A 472 -13.90 -6.29 -25.57
C ILE A 472 -12.73 -6.79 -26.41
N TYR A 473 -13.03 -7.36 -27.58
CA TYR A 473 -12.02 -7.73 -28.56
C TYR A 473 -11.73 -6.54 -29.49
N GLY A 474 -10.50 -6.02 -29.46
CA GLY A 474 -9.95 -5.21 -30.54
C GLY A 474 -8.92 -4.15 -30.12
N TRP A 475 -7.73 -4.17 -30.73
CA TRP A 475 -6.84 -3.01 -30.85
C TRP A 475 -7.53 -1.94 -31.68
N GLY A 476 -7.78 -0.74 -31.17
CA GLY A 476 -8.67 0.28 -31.77
C GLY A 476 -8.25 0.91 -33.09
N GLY A 477 -7.29 0.37 -33.84
CA GLY A 477 -6.87 0.91 -35.13
C GLY A 477 -6.03 2.17 -34.99
N ASP A 478 -5.12 2.35 -35.95
CA ASP A 478 -4.25 3.52 -36.08
C ASP A 478 -5.02 4.84 -35.94
N GLY A 479 -4.40 5.85 -35.32
CA GLY A 479 -4.92 7.22 -35.30
C GLY A 479 -5.07 7.85 -36.71
N SER A 480 -4.92 7.08 -37.79
CA SER A 480 -4.99 7.50 -39.18
C SER A 480 -6.27 7.09 -39.94
N SER A 481 -7.13 6.20 -39.41
CA SER A 481 -8.38 5.82 -40.09
C SER A 481 -9.66 6.21 -39.31
N PRO A 482 -10.38 7.28 -39.72
CA PRO A 482 -11.48 7.90 -38.96
C PRO A 482 -12.82 7.12 -38.88
N SER A 483 -12.84 5.77 -38.97
CA SER A 483 -14.12 5.05 -39.08
C SER A 483 -14.08 3.53 -38.87
N ALA A 484 -13.10 2.97 -38.15
CA ALA A 484 -13.01 1.52 -37.96
C ALA A 484 -14.07 0.97 -36.99
N ILE A 485 -15.32 0.84 -37.45
CA ILE A 485 -16.36 0.07 -36.76
C ILE A 485 -15.93 -1.39 -36.79
N ARG A 486 -15.62 -1.98 -35.62
CA ARG A 486 -15.37 -3.42 -35.52
C ARG A 486 -16.44 -4.11 -34.70
N GLN A 487 -17.11 -5.05 -35.34
CA GLN A 487 -17.89 -6.06 -34.63
C GLN A 487 -16.93 -7.10 -34.08
N ILE A 488 -17.04 -7.39 -32.79
CA ILE A 488 -16.31 -8.51 -32.19
C ILE A 488 -16.80 -9.81 -32.84
N PRO A 489 -15.91 -10.62 -33.46
CA PRO A 489 -16.31 -11.87 -34.10
C PRO A 489 -17.12 -12.78 -33.17
N GLY A 490 -18.26 -13.26 -33.65
CA GLY A 490 -19.15 -14.14 -32.85
C GLY A 490 -19.98 -13.44 -31.76
N SER A 491 -19.98 -12.10 -31.68
CA SER A 491 -20.77 -11.36 -30.70
C SER A 491 -21.61 -10.23 -31.31
N ASN A 492 -22.58 -9.72 -30.53
CA ASN A 492 -23.39 -8.54 -30.86
C ASN A 492 -22.84 -7.24 -30.24
N VAL A 493 -21.56 -7.24 -29.86
CA VAL A 493 -20.86 -6.06 -29.33
C VAL A 493 -20.05 -5.43 -30.47
N ILE A 494 -20.25 -4.13 -30.63
CA ILE A 494 -19.56 -3.30 -31.61
C ILE A 494 -18.73 -2.28 -30.84
N VAL A 495 -17.49 -2.12 -31.28
CA VAL A 495 -16.54 -1.20 -30.67
C VAL A 495 -16.09 -0.28 -31.77
N THR A 496 -16.15 1.01 -31.49
CA THR A 496 -15.68 2.03 -32.42
C THR A 496 -14.86 3.05 -31.65
N SER A 497 -13.70 3.39 -32.19
CA SER A 497 -13.02 4.63 -31.87
C SER A 497 -13.63 5.73 -32.74
N ILE A 498 -13.84 6.90 -32.16
CA ILE A 498 -14.20 8.08 -32.94
C ILE A 498 -13.07 9.08 -32.74
N VAL A 499 -12.22 9.15 -33.77
CA VAL A 499 -11.05 10.02 -33.81
C VAL A 499 -11.47 11.35 -34.44
N GLN A 500 -11.27 12.43 -33.69
CA GLN A 500 -11.29 13.83 -34.13
C GLN A 500 -12.66 14.44 -34.52
N ASN A 501 -12.96 15.54 -33.82
CA ASN A 501 -14.00 16.54 -34.09
C ASN A 501 -15.46 16.19 -33.70
N PRO A 502 -16.06 16.88 -32.70
CA PRO A 502 -17.43 16.62 -32.23
C PRO A 502 -18.52 16.81 -33.28
N VAL A 503 -18.23 17.44 -34.42
CA VAL A 503 -19.20 17.72 -35.49
C VAL A 503 -19.72 16.45 -36.19
N ASN A 504 -19.02 15.31 -36.10
CA ASN A 504 -19.38 14.08 -36.83
C ASN A 504 -19.88 12.91 -35.94
N PHE A 505 -20.02 13.09 -34.62
CA PHE A 505 -20.41 12.01 -33.69
C PHE A 505 -21.74 11.35 -34.07
N GLU A 506 -22.76 12.14 -34.35
CA GLU A 506 -24.09 11.63 -34.72
C GLU A 506 -24.01 10.72 -35.95
N THR A 507 -23.37 11.19 -37.02
CA THR A 507 -23.26 10.45 -38.29
C THR A 507 -22.53 9.13 -38.11
N GLN A 508 -21.43 9.10 -37.35
CA GLN A 508 -20.66 7.88 -37.11
C GLN A 508 -21.45 6.86 -36.29
N ILE A 509 -22.16 7.30 -35.25
CA ILE A 509 -23.04 6.43 -34.46
C ILE A 509 -24.16 5.85 -35.32
N ARG A 510 -24.80 6.68 -36.17
CA ARG A 510 -25.84 6.22 -37.10
C ARG A 510 -25.31 5.18 -38.08
N ASN A 511 -24.11 5.38 -38.64
CA ASN A 511 -23.48 4.42 -39.54
C ASN A 511 -23.21 3.08 -38.85
N ALA A 512 -22.73 3.10 -37.59
CA ALA A 512 -22.52 1.89 -36.79
C ALA A 512 -23.82 1.14 -36.46
N ILE A 513 -24.91 1.87 -36.21
CA ILE A 513 -26.22 1.24 -35.96
C ILE A 513 -26.78 0.62 -37.25
N ASN A 514 -26.68 1.35 -38.37
CA ASN A 514 -27.26 0.95 -39.65
C ASN A 514 -26.51 -0.21 -40.33
N SER A 515 -25.24 -0.44 -39.99
CA SER A 515 -24.44 -1.54 -40.56
C SER A 515 -24.75 -2.92 -39.98
N THR A 516 -25.75 -3.05 -39.09
CA THR A 516 -26.02 -4.32 -38.38
C THR A 516 -27.50 -4.74 -38.41
N SER A 517 -27.71 -6.06 -38.41
CA SER A 517 -29.04 -6.68 -38.55
C SER A 517 -29.98 -6.36 -37.37
N PRO A 518 -31.26 -5.97 -37.62
CA PRO A 518 -32.28 -5.68 -36.58
C PRO A 518 -32.68 -6.87 -35.69
N SER A 519 -32.20 -8.08 -35.99
CA SER A 519 -32.65 -9.32 -35.35
C SER A 519 -32.08 -9.58 -33.94
N ALA A 520 -31.17 -8.72 -33.45
CA ALA A 520 -30.57 -8.84 -32.12
C ALA A 520 -30.22 -7.46 -31.53
N PRO A 521 -30.11 -7.36 -30.19
CA PRO A 521 -29.65 -6.14 -29.55
C PRO A 521 -28.20 -5.83 -29.94
N ILE A 522 -27.88 -4.55 -30.10
CA ILE A 522 -26.51 -4.05 -30.30
C ILE A 522 -26.00 -3.45 -28.99
N PHE A 523 -24.75 -3.72 -28.65
CA PHE A 523 -24.02 -3.01 -27.61
C PHE A 523 -22.86 -2.24 -28.26
N LEU A 524 -22.96 -0.92 -28.28
CA LEU A 524 -22.01 -0.02 -28.93
C LEU A 524 -21.21 0.73 -27.87
N LEU A 525 -19.94 0.38 -27.71
CA LEU A 525 -19.02 1.16 -26.90
C LEU A 525 -18.18 2.09 -27.79
N ILE A 526 -18.17 3.37 -27.42
CA ILE A 526 -17.50 4.42 -28.14
C ILE A 526 -16.33 4.92 -27.29
N LYS A 527 -15.11 4.74 -27.80
CA LYS A 527 -13.93 5.36 -27.20
C LYS A 527 -13.81 6.80 -27.70
N THR A 528 -13.77 7.73 -26.75
CA THR A 528 -13.73 9.17 -26.98
C THR A 528 -12.35 9.66 -26.61
N GLY A 529 -11.60 10.12 -27.61
CA GLY A 529 -10.16 10.30 -27.46
C GLY A 529 -9.42 9.05 -27.90
N GLY A 530 -8.48 9.28 -28.80
CA GLY A 530 -7.46 8.38 -29.33
C GLY A 530 -6.51 9.24 -30.17
N GLY A 531 -6.40 10.50 -29.76
CA GLY A 531 -5.90 11.61 -30.52
C GLY A 531 -5.27 12.57 -29.53
N TRP A 532 -3.96 12.60 -29.58
CA TRP A 532 -3.04 13.38 -28.80
C TRP A 532 -3.43 14.88 -28.82
N GLY A 533 -4.18 15.38 -27.82
CA GLY A 533 -4.59 16.79 -27.74
C GLY A 533 -5.91 17.10 -27.01
N ASN A 534 -6.35 18.37 -27.10
CA ASN A 534 -7.55 19.03 -26.51
C ASN A 534 -8.94 18.37 -26.76
N ASP A 535 -8.97 17.15 -27.29
CA ASP A 535 -10.13 16.56 -27.94
C ASP A 535 -11.16 15.96 -26.98
N VAL A 536 -10.76 15.50 -25.79
CA VAL A 536 -11.71 14.91 -24.83
C VAL A 536 -12.58 15.99 -24.16
N TYR A 537 -12.04 17.20 -23.97
CA TYR A 537 -12.79 18.37 -23.48
C TYR A 537 -13.98 18.72 -24.37
N ASN A 538 -13.75 18.75 -25.69
CA ASN A 538 -14.79 18.98 -26.70
C ASN A 538 -15.73 17.78 -26.89
N ALA A 539 -15.24 16.57 -26.58
CA ALA A 539 -16.01 15.34 -26.73
C ALA A 539 -17.24 15.30 -25.82
N VAL A 540 -17.15 15.66 -24.54
CA VAL A 540 -18.30 15.54 -23.59
C VAL A 540 -19.50 16.38 -24.03
N SER A 541 -19.28 17.61 -24.50
CA SER A 541 -20.34 18.48 -25.03
C SER A 541 -20.90 17.98 -26.38
N GLY A 542 -20.03 17.51 -27.28
CA GLY A 542 -20.43 16.92 -28.56
C GLY A 542 -21.22 15.61 -28.40
N ILE A 543 -20.83 14.77 -27.44
CA ILE A 543 -21.53 13.52 -27.08
C ILE A 543 -22.96 13.82 -26.67
N LYS A 544 -23.17 14.78 -25.76
CA LYS A 544 -24.52 15.16 -25.33
C LYS A 544 -25.38 15.60 -26.52
N THR A 545 -24.82 16.43 -27.40
CA THR A 545 -25.53 16.93 -28.60
C THR A 545 -25.93 15.78 -29.53
N ALA A 546 -25.01 14.84 -29.80
CA ALA A 546 -25.31 13.66 -30.61
C ALA A 546 -26.34 12.72 -29.96
N MET A 547 -26.27 12.54 -28.64
CA MET A 547 -27.25 11.77 -27.87
C MET A 547 -28.66 12.33 -28.03
N ASP A 548 -28.82 13.64 -27.86
CA ASP A 548 -30.11 14.33 -27.99
C ASP A 548 -30.66 14.20 -29.42
N ALA A 549 -29.81 14.37 -30.44
CA ALA A 549 -30.21 14.23 -31.85
C ALA A 549 -30.69 12.81 -32.21
N ILE A 550 -29.99 11.77 -31.73
CA ILE A 550 -30.36 10.37 -31.96
C ILE A 550 -31.61 10.00 -31.16
N ALA A 551 -31.77 10.50 -29.93
CA ALA A 551 -32.96 10.28 -29.13
C ALA A 551 -34.21 10.89 -29.78
N ASN A 552 -34.07 12.09 -30.38
CA ASN A 552 -35.16 12.77 -31.08
C ASN A 552 -35.51 12.14 -32.43
N ASN A 553 -34.54 11.52 -33.10
CA ASN A 553 -34.73 10.86 -34.39
C ASN A 553 -33.98 9.51 -34.44
N PRO A 554 -34.54 8.45 -33.81
CA PRO A 554 -33.86 7.16 -33.74
C PRO A 554 -33.82 6.47 -35.10
N PRO A 555 -32.77 5.68 -35.40
CA PRO A 555 -32.73 4.84 -36.60
C PRO A 555 -33.97 3.93 -36.71
N ALA A 556 -34.53 3.82 -37.92
CA ALA A 556 -35.80 3.12 -38.14
C ALA A 556 -35.77 1.68 -37.60
N GLY A 557 -36.77 1.32 -36.80
CA GLY A 557 -36.91 -0.03 -36.22
C GLY A 557 -36.02 -0.33 -35.02
N ARG A 558 -35.16 0.60 -34.58
CA ARG A 558 -34.28 0.44 -33.41
C ARG A 558 -34.76 1.26 -32.21
N VAL A 559 -34.47 0.77 -31.00
CA VAL A 559 -34.65 1.53 -29.75
C VAL A 559 -33.28 1.82 -29.15
N VAL A 560 -32.84 3.08 -29.20
CA VAL A 560 -31.53 3.49 -28.68
C VAL A 560 -31.63 3.83 -27.18
N LYS A 561 -30.69 3.30 -26.39
CA LYS A 561 -30.56 3.53 -24.95
C LYS A 561 -29.14 3.97 -24.64
N PHE A 562 -28.97 5.18 -24.14
CA PHE A 562 -27.68 5.67 -23.65
C PHE A 562 -27.48 5.28 -22.19
N THR A 563 -26.31 4.77 -21.87
CA THR A 563 -25.98 4.23 -20.56
C THR A 563 -24.49 4.37 -20.27
N ASN A 564 -24.09 4.31 -19.00
CA ASN A 564 -22.68 4.26 -18.65
C ASN A 564 -22.13 2.84 -18.92
N PRO A 565 -20.79 2.65 -18.97
CA PRO A 565 -20.21 1.34 -19.23
C PRO A 565 -20.59 0.24 -18.23
N ARG A 566 -20.78 0.56 -16.94
CA ARG A 566 -21.16 -0.39 -15.88
C ARG A 566 -22.53 -1.01 -16.14
N ASP A 567 -23.48 -0.16 -16.50
CA ASP A 567 -24.88 -0.57 -16.70
C ASP A 567 -25.05 -1.22 -18.07
N MET A 568 -24.28 -0.78 -19.09
CA MET A 568 -24.22 -1.46 -20.38
C MET A 568 -23.73 -2.90 -20.24
N ALA A 569 -22.66 -3.06 -19.46
CA ALA A 569 -22.10 -4.35 -19.10
C ALA A 569 -23.11 -5.28 -18.42
N ALA A 570 -23.78 -4.78 -17.38
CA ALA A 570 -24.82 -5.52 -16.68
C ALA A 570 -25.97 -5.93 -17.63
N THR A 571 -26.37 -5.03 -18.53
CA THR A 571 -27.40 -5.28 -19.55
C THR A 571 -26.97 -6.37 -20.53
N TRP A 572 -25.71 -6.36 -20.96
CA TRP A 572 -25.16 -7.38 -21.84
C TRP A 572 -25.14 -8.76 -21.18
N LYS A 573 -24.70 -8.84 -19.91
CA LYS A 573 -24.75 -10.08 -19.11
C LYS A 573 -26.17 -10.61 -19.01
N GLN A 574 -27.14 -9.75 -18.70
CA GLN A 574 -28.55 -10.11 -18.64
C GLN A 574 -29.04 -10.71 -19.96
N TRP A 575 -28.70 -10.10 -21.10
CA TRP A 575 -29.07 -10.60 -22.42
C TRP A 575 -28.43 -11.96 -22.74
N LYS A 576 -27.18 -12.19 -22.31
CA LYS A 576 -26.47 -13.47 -22.48
C LYS A 576 -26.93 -14.56 -21.50
N GLY A 577 -27.84 -14.27 -20.57
CA GLY A 577 -28.23 -15.20 -19.51
C GLY A 577 -27.14 -15.43 -18.46
N LEU A 578 -26.17 -14.52 -18.36
CA LEU A 578 -25.11 -14.54 -17.37
C LEU A 578 -25.57 -13.86 -16.07
N THR A 579 -25.02 -14.31 -14.94
CA THR A 579 -25.30 -13.71 -13.63
C THR A 579 -24.87 -12.24 -13.61
N VAL A 580 -25.81 -11.34 -13.28
CA VAL A 580 -25.57 -9.87 -13.19
C VAL A 580 -25.09 -9.46 -11.79
N ALA A 581 -25.10 -10.38 -10.82
CA ALA A 581 -24.65 -10.10 -9.46
C ALA A 581 -23.16 -9.79 -9.40
N VAL A 582 -22.79 -8.85 -8.51
CA VAL A 582 -21.41 -8.72 -8.02
C VAL A 582 -21.05 -10.08 -7.41
N PRO A 583 -20.11 -10.87 -7.98
CA PRO A 583 -19.76 -12.14 -7.36
C PRO A 583 -19.31 -11.88 -5.92
N ALA A 584 -19.71 -12.78 -5.00
CA ALA A 584 -19.20 -12.73 -3.64
C ALA A 584 -17.67 -12.66 -3.70
N ARG A 585 -17.08 -11.71 -2.96
CA ARG A 585 -15.64 -11.53 -2.85
C ARG A 585 -15.03 -12.89 -2.49
N SER A 586 -14.30 -13.51 -3.40
CA SER A 586 -13.49 -14.67 -3.04
C SER A 586 -12.44 -14.16 -2.06
N THR A 587 -12.64 -14.40 -0.77
CA THR A 587 -11.68 -14.05 0.28
C THR A 587 -10.46 -14.97 0.27
N THR A 588 -10.50 -16.01 -0.55
CA THR A 588 -9.35 -16.87 -0.83
C THR A 588 -8.95 -16.69 -2.29
N LEU A 589 -7.66 -16.42 -2.50
CA LEU A 589 -6.97 -16.68 -3.75
C LEU A 589 -6.77 -18.21 -3.88
N ASP A 590 -7.86 -18.97 -3.80
CA ASP A 590 -7.83 -20.42 -3.97
C ASP A 590 -7.91 -20.73 -5.47
N TYR A 591 -6.78 -20.56 -6.15
CA TYR A 591 -6.49 -21.38 -7.30
C TYR A 591 -5.15 -22.06 -7.08
N PRO A 592 -5.09 -23.40 -7.16
CA PRO A 592 -3.88 -24.16 -6.94
C PRO A 592 -2.97 -23.95 -8.15
N PHE A 593 -2.08 -22.98 -8.05
CA PHE A 593 -0.75 -23.27 -8.55
C PHE A 593 -0.11 -24.12 -7.49
N ASP A 594 0.00 -25.41 -7.77
CA ASP A 594 0.81 -26.30 -6.98
C ASP A 594 2.21 -25.67 -6.93
N PRO A 595 2.66 -25.11 -5.78
CA PRO A 595 3.96 -24.49 -5.71
C PRO A 595 4.96 -25.55 -6.17
N ILE A 596 5.82 -25.21 -7.14
CA ILE A 596 7.06 -25.97 -7.30
C ILE A 596 7.79 -25.74 -5.99
N SER A 597 7.63 -26.69 -5.06
CA SER A 597 8.38 -26.68 -3.82
C SER A 597 9.85 -26.68 -4.21
N THR A 598 10.64 -25.82 -3.61
CA THR A 598 12.10 -25.83 -3.78
C THR A 598 12.78 -26.64 -2.68
N THR A 599 11.98 -27.19 -1.75
CA THR A 599 12.45 -28.17 -0.79
C THR A 599 12.45 -29.53 -1.48
N ASN A 600 13.65 -30.02 -1.80
CA ASN A 600 13.81 -31.40 -2.24
C ASN A 600 13.36 -32.34 -1.11
N LEU A 601 12.16 -32.91 -1.25
CA LEU A 601 11.54 -33.83 -0.31
C LEU A 601 12.37 -35.10 -0.10
N ALA A 602 13.21 -35.46 -1.08
CA ALA A 602 14.09 -36.61 -1.01
C ALA A 602 15.42 -36.32 -0.30
N PHE A 603 15.80 -35.05 -0.07
CA PHE A 603 17.08 -34.69 0.51
C PHE A 603 17.30 -35.33 1.90
N ASN A 604 18.44 -35.99 2.08
CA ASN A 604 18.83 -36.75 3.28
C ASN A 604 17.79 -37.81 3.72
N LYS A 605 16.96 -38.30 2.80
CA LYS A 605 16.00 -39.37 3.09
C LYS A 605 16.60 -40.75 2.96
N PRO A 606 16.05 -41.78 3.64
CA PRO A 606 16.45 -43.16 3.41
C PRO A 606 16.22 -43.55 1.95
N VAL A 607 17.20 -44.21 1.34
CA VAL A 607 17.13 -44.70 -0.04
C VAL A 607 17.36 -46.20 -0.07
N THR A 608 16.54 -46.91 -0.84
CA THR A 608 16.73 -48.33 -1.14
C THR A 608 16.87 -48.51 -2.64
N ALA A 609 17.82 -49.36 -3.07
CA ALA A 609 18.05 -49.68 -4.46
C ALA A 609 18.02 -51.20 -4.68
N SER A 610 17.75 -51.63 -5.92
CA SER A 610 17.84 -53.03 -6.33
C SER A 610 19.26 -53.60 -6.23
N SER A 611 20.28 -52.76 -6.38
CA SER A 611 21.69 -53.09 -6.22
C SER A 611 22.54 -51.84 -5.99
N ALA A 612 23.78 -51.98 -5.51
CA ALA A 612 24.73 -50.88 -5.40
C ALA A 612 26.19 -51.38 -5.49
N VAL A 613 27.01 -50.73 -6.31
CA VAL A 613 28.46 -51.00 -6.39
C VAL A 613 29.14 -50.55 -5.11
N SER A 614 30.13 -51.33 -4.64
CA SER A 614 30.95 -50.94 -3.48
C SER A 614 31.58 -49.56 -3.68
N GLY A 615 31.37 -48.65 -2.73
CA GLY A 615 31.83 -47.25 -2.81
C GLY A 615 30.87 -46.29 -3.54
N LEU A 616 29.79 -46.78 -4.17
CA LEU A 616 28.75 -45.98 -4.84
C LEU A 616 27.35 -46.29 -4.27
N PRO A 617 27.13 -46.08 -2.96
CA PRO A 617 25.89 -46.48 -2.28
C PRO A 617 24.66 -45.71 -2.77
N ALA A 618 23.48 -46.29 -2.52
CA ALA A 618 22.19 -45.69 -2.87
C ALA A 618 21.95 -44.34 -2.16
N SER A 619 22.54 -44.10 -0.99
CA SER A 619 22.41 -42.84 -0.26
C SER A 619 22.94 -41.63 -1.02
N ASN A 620 23.82 -41.82 -1.99
CA ASN A 620 24.45 -40.74 -2.74
C ASN A 620 23.50 -40.00 -3.68
N ILE A 621 22.29 -40.51 -3.95
CA ILE A 621 21.33 -39.83 -4.85
C ILE A 621 20.50 -38.76 -4.14
N VAL A 622 20.68 -38.54 -2.84
CA VAL A 622 19.88 -37.59 -2.06
C VAL A 622 20.73 -36.78 -1.08
N ASP A 623 22.05 -36.80 -1.25
CA ASP A 623 23.00 -36.16 -0.34
C ASP A 623 23.29 -34.69 -0.69
N GLY A 624 22.71 -34.19 -1.80
CA GLY A 624 22.89 -32.84 -2.31
C GLY A 624 24.27 -32.59 -2.92
N ASN A 625 25.07 -33.62 -3.14
CA ASN A 625 26.42 -33.52 -3.68
C ASN A 625 26.48 -34.12 -5.09
N THR A 626 26.49 -33.26 -6.10
CA THR A 626 26.55 -33.68 -7.51
C THR A 626 27.90 -34.28 -7.94
N SER A 627 28.80 -34.56 -7.00
CA SER A 627 30.08 -35.25 -7.22
C SER A 627 30.11 -36.66 -6.60
N SER A 628 29.07 -37.08 -5.87
CA SER A 628 28.85 -38.46 -5.40
C SER A 628 27.69 -39.09 -6.19
N ARG A 629 27.75 -40.41 -6.39
CA ARG A 629 26.72 -41.12 -7.19
C ARG A 629 26.39 -42.49 -6.65
N TRP A 630 25.19 -42.95 -6.98
CA TRP A 630 24.85 -44.36 -6.97
C TRP A 630 25.23 -45.02 -8.30
N GLY A 631 25.56 -46.31 -8.27
CA GLY A 631 25.73 -47.13 -9.47
C GLY A 631 25.20 -48.55 -9.27
N SER A 632 24.46 -49.07 -10.26
CA SER A 632 23.95 -50.45 -10.27
C SER A 632 25.05 -51.49 -10.51
N THR A 633 24.93 -52.70 -9.94
CA THR A 633 25.95 -53.77 -10.10
C THR A 633 25.73 -54.69 -11.30
N THR A 634 24.52 -54.72 -11.88
CA THR A 634 24.14 -55.68 -12.93
C THR A 634 23.35 -55.02 -14.04
N ASN A 635 23.51 -55.53 -15.27
CA ASN A 635 22.72 -55.11 -16.41
C ASN A 635 21.25 -55.52 -16.29
N GLY A 636 20.36 -54.81 -16.98
CA GLY A 636 18.92 -55.11 -17.03
C GLY A 636 18.12 -54.17 -16.13
N ILE A 637 16.86 -54.50 -15.83
CA ILE A 637 15.98 -53.60 -15.07
C ILE A 637 16.55 -53.33 -13.67
N GLN A 638 16.65 -52.05 -13.31
CA GLN A 638 17.08 -51.61 -11.98
C GLN A 638 16.10 -50.57 -11.45
N TRP A 639 16.07 -50.43 -10.13
CA TRP A 639 15.27 -49.42 -9.48
C TRP A 639 15.96 -48.86 -8.26
N ILE A 640 15.62 -47.62 -7.95
CA ILE A 640 16.05 -46.93 -6.74
C ILE A 640 14.92 -46.02 -6.28
N TYR A 641 14.63 -46.01 -4.98
CA TYR A 641 13.57 -45.18 -4.42
C TYR A 641 13.99 -44.50 -3.12
N ALA A 642 13.47 -43.29 -2.91
CA ALA A 642 13.59 -42.55 -1.66
C ALA A 642 12.31 -42.71 -0.81
N ASP A 643 12.46 -42.92 0.50
CA ASP A 643 11.38 -42.84 1.49
C ASP A 643 11.27 -41.41 2.03
N LEU A 644 10.26 -40.66 1.59
CA LEU A 644 10.08 -39.26 1.99
C LEU A 644 9.71 -39.11 3.49
N GLY A 645 9.39 -40.22 4.17
CA GLY A 645 9.03 -40.31 5.59
C GLY A 645 7.52 -40.22 5.85
N GLN A 646 6.77 -39.65 4.91
CA GLN A 646 5.32 -39.53 4.91
C GLN A 646 4.82 -39.34 3.46
N SER A 647 3.52 -39.46 3.22
CA SER A 647 2.96 -39.28 1.87
C SER A 647 2.90 -37.80 1.48
N TYR A 648 3.37 -37.48 0.29
CA TYR A 648 3.33 -36.14 -0.30
C TYR A 648 2.60 -36.18 -1.65
N SER A 649 1.90 -35.10 -1.98
CA SER A 649 1.60 -34.78 -3.39
C SER A 649 2.90 -34.39 -4.07
N ILE A 650 3.14 -34.84 -5.30
CA ILE A 650 4.39 -34.67 -6.04
C ILE A 650 4.06 -34.04 -7.40
N ASN A 651 4.71 -32.91 -7.69
CA ASN A 651 4.49 -32.14 -8.93
C ASN A 651 5.73 -32.04 -9.83
N GLN A 652 6.92 -32.32 -9.30
CA GLN A 652 8.14 -32.36 -10.09
C GLN A 652 9.13 -33.39 -9.53
N VAL A 653 9.83 -34.08 -10.44
CA VAL A 653 10.98 -34.93 -10.12
C VAL A 653 12.12 -34.57 -11.04
N LYS A 654 13.31 -34.35 -10.47
CA LYS A 654 14.54 -34.11 -11.22
C LYS A 654 15.51 -35.25 -11.00
N VAL A 655 15.97 -35.85 -12.09
CA VAL A 655 16.98 -36.91 -12.06
C VAL A 655 18.24 -36.38 -12.75
N ASN A 656 19.34 -36.31 -12.02
CA ASN A 656 20.65 -35.95 -12.54
C ASN A 656 21.42 -37.24 -12.83
N TRP A 657 21.47 -37.64 -14.09
CA TRP A 657 22.14 -38.86 -14.52
C TRP A 657 23.65 -38.69 -14.70
N GLU A 658 24.40 -39.75 -14.46
CA GLU A 658 25.78 -39.88 -14.95
C GLU A 658 25.79 -40.41 -16.40
N ALA A 659 26.97 -40.54 -17.02
CA ALA A 659 27.16 -41.09 -18.35
C ALA A 659 26.43 -42.43 -18.58
N SER A 660 26.31 -43.28 -17.56
CA SER A 660 25.45 -44.47 -17.56
C SER A 660 24.01 -44.11 -17.20
N TYR A 661 23.29 -43.47 -18.12
CA TYR A 661 21.89 -43.05 -17.92
C TYR A 661 20.86 -44.05 -18.46
N ALA A 662 19.61 -43.93 -18.03
CA ALA A 662 18.49 -44.68 -18.61
C ALA A 662 17.86 -43.92 -19.79
N SER A 663 17.81 -44.53 -20.97
CA SER A 663 17.03 -44.02 -22.10
C SER A 663 15.55 -44.39 -21.96
N SER A 664 15.23 -45.50 -21.30
CA SER A 664 13.87 -45.88 -20.94
C SER A 664 13.73 -46.02 -19.43
N PHE A 665 12.85 -45.22 -18.83
CA PHE A 665 12.57 -45.26 -17.39
C PHE A 665 11.18 -44.73 -17.05
N LYS A 666 10.75 -45.02 -15.82
CA LYS A 666 9.52 -44.51 -15.22
C LYS A 666 9.83 -43.81 -13.91
N ILE A 667 9.02 -42.81 -13.57
CA ILE A 667 8.91 -42.32 -12.20
C ILE A 667 7.63 -42.89 -11.60
N GLN A 668 7.74 -43.48 -10.42
CA GLN A 668 6.63 -44.14 -9.75
C GLN A 668 6.49 -43.67 -8.32
N THR A 669 5.26 -43.73 -7.80
CA THR A 669 4.93 -43.41 -6.41
C THR A 669 4.30 -44.60 -5.71
N SER A 670 4.45 -44.68 -4.39
CA SER A 670 3.84 -45.71 -3.54
C SER A 670 3.58 -45.18 -2.14
N ASN A 671 2.57 -45.71 -1.45
CA ASN A 671 2.34 -45.47 -0.03
C ASN A 671 2.99 -46.53 0.89
N ASP A 672 3.37 -47.70 0.34
CA ASP A 672 3.76 -48.90 1.10
C ASP A 672 5.04 -49.59 0.57
N ALA A 673 5.72 -48.98 -0.41
CA ALA A 673 6.89 -49.49 -1.12
C ALA A 673 6.69 -50.84 -1.85
N SER A 674 5.46 -51.35 -1.91
CA SER A 674 5.11 -52.65 -2.50
C SER A 674 4.21 -52.49 -3.72
N ASN A 675 3.21 -51.61 -3.64
CA ASN A 675 2.29 -51.27 -4.71
C ASN A 675 2.69 -49.93 -5.34
N TRP A 676 3.00 -49.92 -6.62
CA TRP A 676 3.58 -48.76 -7.31
C TRP A 676 2.70 -48.28 -8.45
N SER A 677 2.54 -46.95 -8.54
CA SER A 677 1.80 -46.27 -9.60
C SER A 677 2.72 -45.41 -10.46
N ASP A 678 2.60 -45.52 -11.77
CA ASP A 678 3.37 -44.71 -12.73
C ASP A 678 2.86 -43.27 -12.76
N ILE A 679 3.75 -42.31 -12.56
CA ILE A 679 3.45 -40.86 -12.65
C ILE A 679 4.23 -40.18 -13.78
N TYR A 680 5.18 -40.90 -14.40
CA TYR A 680 5.88 -40.52 -15.62
C TYR A 680 6.49 -41.75 -16.31
N SER A 681 6.59 -41.73 -17.63
CA SER A 681 7.32 -42.73 -18.41
C SER A 681 7.93 -42.14 -19.66
N THR A 682 9.14 -42.58 -20.02
CA THR A 682 9.79 -42.25 -21.29
C THR A 682 10.58 -43.44 -21.84
N THR A 683 10.77 -43.48 -23.16
CA THR A 683 11.65 -44.42 -23.88
C THR A 683 12.79 -43.73 -24.63
N THR A 684 12.85 -42.39 -24.58
CA THR A 684 13.79 -41.54 -25.33
C THR A 684 14.58 -40.59 -24.43
N GLY A 685 14.81 -40.98 -23.18
CA GLY A 685 15.64 -40.25 -22.22
C GLY A 685 17.05 -39.99 -22.76
N THR A 686 17.55 -38.77 -22.56
CA THR A 686 18.81 -38.28 -23.15
C THR A 686 19.98 -38.26 -22.16
N GLY A 687 19.76 -38.67 -20.91
CA GLY A 687 20.73 -38.50 -19.82
C GLY A 687 20.84 -37.05 -19.36
N GLY A 688 21.92 -36.71 -18.65
CA GLY A 688 22.11 -35.40 -18.03
C GLY A 688 21.04 -35.09 -16.97
N ILE A 689 20.69 -33.82 -16.79
CA ILE A 689 19.60 -33.43 -15.88
C ILE A 689 18.27 -33.56 -16.61
N ASN A 690 17.38 -34.40 -16.10
CA ASN A 690 15.99 -34.49 -16.56
C ASN A 690 15.08 -33.89 -15.50
N THR A 691 14.52 -32.72 -15.79
CA THR A 691 13.49 -32.07 -14.96
C THR A 691 12.12 -32.45 -15.50
N LEU A 692 11.34 -33.19 -14.71
CA LEU A 692 10.09 -33.80 -15.14
C LEU A 692 8.94 -33.20 -14.35
N ASN A 693 7.99 -32.57 -15.05
CA ASN A 693 6.71 -32.19 -14.45
C ASN A 693 5.82 -33.43 -14.39
N VAL A 694 5.34 -33.77 -13.20
CA VAL A 694 4.59 -34.99 -12.92
C VAL A 694 3.37 -34.68 -12.07
N THR A 695 2.44 -35.62 -11.95
CA THR A 695 1.30 -35.47 -11.03
C THR A 695 1.05 -36.82 -10.36
N GLY A 696 1.13 -36.85 -9.03
CA GLY A 696 0.86 -38.05 -8.25
C GLY A 696 1.02 -37.81 -6.76
N SER A 697 0.80 -38.85 -5.94
CA SER A 697 1.04 -38.77 -4.50
C SER A 697 1.60 -40.08 -3.97
N GLY A 698 2.44 -40.00 -2.95
CA GLY A 698 3.03 -41.18 -2.31
C GLY A 698 4.08 -40.83 -1.27
N ARG A 699 4.38 -41.80 -0.39
CA ARG A 699 5.49 -41.73 0.56
C ARG A 699 6.83 -42.11 -0.08
N TYR A 700 6.80 -43.02 -1.05
CA TYR A 700 7.98 -43.51 -1.73
C TYR A 700 7.98 -43.06 -3.19
N VAL A 701 9.12 -42.58 -3.68
CA VAL A 701 9.30 -42.17 -5.08
C VAL A 701 10.43 -42.96 -5.71
N ARG A 702 10.14 -43.67 -6.79
CA ARG A 702 11.04 -44.62 -7.45
C ARG A 702 11.37 -44.19 -8.87
N VAL A 703 12.66 -44.24 -9.19
CA VAL A 703 13.15 -44.28 -10.58
C VAL A 703 13.26 -45.75 -10.98
N TYR A 704 12.49 -46.16 -11.99
CA TYR A 704 12.45 -47.54 -12.50
C TYR A 704 13.02 -47.58 -13.92
N SER A 705 14.27 -47.98 -14.04
CA SER A 705 15.06 -47.95 -15.27
C SER A 705 14.98 -49.29 -16.01
N THR A 706 14.63 -49.26 -17.30
CA THR A 706 14.35 -50.47 -18.09
C THR A 706 15.22 -50.63 -19.34
N ALA A 707 15.80 -49.55 -19.87
CA ALA A 707 16.81 -49.60 -20.93
C ALA A 707 17.75 -48.40 -20.87
N GLY A 708 18.98 -48.56 -21.34
CA GLY A 708 19.99 -47.50 -21.41
C GLY A 708 21.16 -47.94 -22.30
N PRO A 709 21.99 -47.00 -22.81
CA PRO A 709 23.04 -47.31 -23.78
C PRO A 709 24.01 -48.42 -23.35
N ASN A 710 24.28 -48.52 -22.04
CA ASN A 710 25.28 -49.43 -21.49
C ASN A 710 24.67 -50.55 -20.62
N GLY A 711 23.33 -50.62 -20.48
CA GLY A 711 22.63 -51.59 -19.64
C GLY A 711 22.79 -51.42 -18.12
N LEU A 712 23.69 -50.54 -17.66
CA LEU A 712 23.88 -50.11 -16.27
C LEU A 712 23.34 -48.69 -16.06
N TYR A 713 23.06 -48.34 -14.81
CA TYR A 713 22.54 -47.02 -14.45
C TYR A 713 23.31 -46.39 -13.30
N SER A 714 23.50 -45.08 -13.39
CA SER A 714 24.15 -44.28 -12.38
C SER A 714 23.51 -42.88 -12.31
N ILE A 715 23.25 -42.44 -11.09
CA ILE A 715 22.53 -41.20 -10.77
C ILE A 715 23.40 -40.41 -9.81
N TRP A 716 23.68 -39.16 -10.15
CA TRP A 716 24.32 -38.18 -9.27
C TRP A 716 23.35 -37.68 -8.20
N GLU A 717 22.12 -37.33 -8.58
CA GLU A 717 21.13 -36.78 -7.64
C GLU A 717 19.69 -37.07 -8.10
N LEU A 718 18.78 -37.29 -7.14
CA LEU A 718 17.34 -37.37 -7.28
C LEU A 718 16.71 -36.29 -6.39
N GLU A 719 15.97 -35.39 -7.03
CA GLU A 719 15.24 -34.35 -6.34
C GLU A 719 13.73 -34.56 -6.56
N VAL A 720 12.96 -34.55 -5.47
CA VAL A 720 11.51 -34.74 -5.49
C VAL A 720 10.84 -33.50 -4.91
N TYR A 721 9.85 -32.97 -5.61
CA TYR A 721 9.19 -31.74 -5.25
C TYR A 721 7.67 -31.91 -5.24
N GLY A 722 7.03 -31.22 -4.32
CA GLY A 722 5.60 -31.31 -4.09
C GLY A 722 5.15 -30.25 -3.09
N PRO A 723 3.88 -29.80 -3.14
CA PRO A 723 3.37 -28.82 -2.20
C PRO A 723 3.56 -29.30 -0.75
N SER A 724 3.90 -28.39 0.15
CA SER A 724 3.94 -28.68 1.59
C SER A 724 2.55 -29.16 2.04
N SER A 725 2.40 -30.45 2.32
CA SER A 725 1.15 -30.99 2.87
C SER A 725 1.02 -30.60 4.34
N SER A 726 -0.12 -30.03 4.71
CA SER A 726 -0.63 -30.07 6.08
C SER A 726 -1.38 -31.40 6.25
N PRO A 727 -1.12 -32.21 7.28
CA PRO A 727 -1.76 -33.53 7.42
C PRO A 727 -3.22 -33.41 7.87
N THR A 728 -4.10 -34.23 7.29
CA THR A 728 -5.46 -34.51 7.80
C THR A 728 -5.44 -35.78 8.66
N PRO A 729 -5.80 -35.75 9.96
CA PRO A 729 -6.12 -36.96 10.72
C PRO A 729 -7.63 -37.07 11.07
N THR A 730 -8.17 -38.29 10.97
CA THR A 730 -9.49 -38.75 11.48
C THR A 730 -9.29 -39.48 12.84
N PRO A 731 -10.17 -39.38 13.87
CA PRO A 731 -9.87 -39.80 15.26
C PRO A 731 -10.50 -41.13 15.74
N THR A 732 -9.82 -41.91 16.62
CA THR A 732 -10.32 -42.52 17.91
C THR A 732 -9.13 -43.16 18.72
N PRO A 733 -9.21 -43.53 20.04
CA PRO A 733 -8.60 -42.79 21.16
C PRO A 733 -7.55 -43.55 22.04
N THR A 734 -6.85 -42.78 22.91
CA THR A 734 -6.09 -43.16 24.15
C THR A 734 -4.70 -43.82 23.91
N SER A 735 -3.57 -43.44 24.53
CA SER A 735 -3.23 -42.71 25.77
C SER A 735 -1.92 -41.89 25.64
N THR A 736 -1.81 -40.86 26.51
CA THR A 736 -0.63 -40.03 26.91
C THR A 736 0.67 -40.85 27.05
N PRO A 737 1.90 -40.37 26.70
CA PRO A 737 2.50 -39.18 27.33
C PRO A 737 3.37 -38.22 26.49
N THR A 738 3.21 -36.94 26.87
CA THR A 738 4.21 -35.89 27.11
C THR A 738 5.51 -35.86 26.28
N GLY A 739 5.59 -34.86 25.40
CA GLY A 739 6.82 -34.35 24.80
C GLY A 739 6.74 -32.82 24.66
N THR A 740 7.71 -32.13 25.25
CA THR A 740 7.87 -30.69 25.46
C THR A 740 7.64 -29.79 24.23
N PRO A 741 6.94 -28.64 24.34
CA PRO A 741 6.77 -27.70 23.23
C PRO A 741 8.04 -26.87 22.98
N THR A 742 8.51 -26.94 21.73
CA THR A 742 9.48 -26.03 21.08
C THR A 742 8.75 -24.77 20.61
N PRO A 743 9.34 -23.57 20.68
CA PRO A 743 8.64 -22.28 20.52
C PRO A 743 8.03 -22.08 19.13
N THR A 744 6.75 -21.72 19.11
CA THR A 744 6.01 -21.23 17.93
C THR A 744 6.46 -19.81 17.58
N PRO A 745 6.72 -19.46 16.31
CA PRO A 745 7.01 -18.09 15.90
C PRO A 745 5.80 -17.18 16.15
N THR A 746 6.04 -16.10 16.89
CA THR A 746 5.07 -15.06 17.25
C THR A 746 4.56 -14.35 15.99
N ALA A 747 3.23 -14.32 15.81
CA ALA A 747 2.59 -13.48 14.80
C ALA A 747 2.84 -12.00 15.12
N THR A 748 3.32 -11.24 14.14
CA THR A 748 3.42 -9.79 14.23
C THR A 748 2.02 -9.19 14.41
N PRO A 749 1.73 -8.43 15.48
CA PRO A 749 0.40 -7.87 15.71
C PRO A 749 0.06 -6.85 14.62
N THR A 750 -1.07 -7.06 13.95
CA THR A 750 -1.68 -6.06 13.09
C THR A 750 -2.16 -4.88 13.96
N PRO A 751 -1.89 -3.62 13.60
CA PRO A 751 -2.31 -2.48 14.41
C PRO A 751 -3.84 -2.46 14.58
N PRO A 752 -4.36 -2.03 15.75
CA PRO A 752 -5.79 -2.04 16.02
C PRO A 752 -6.53 -1.11 15.05
N PRO A 753 -7.75 -1.45 14.59
CA PRO A 753 -8.47 -0.64 13.61
C PRO A 753 -8.77 0.76 14.16
N THR A 754 -8.38 1.78 13.41
CA THR A 754 -8.75 3.19 13.64
C THR A 754 -10.03 3.53 12.87
N GLY A 755 -10.88 4.39 13.41
CA GLY A 755 -12.06 4.91 12.70
C GLY A 755 -12.38 6.35 13.10
N THR A 756 -13.39 6.95 12.44
CA THR A 756 -13.86 8.31 12.75
C THR A 756 -15.38 8.32 12.90
N LEU A 757 -15.89 8.99 13.93
CA LEU A 757 -17.30 9.35 14.09
C LEU A 757 -17.45 10.85 13.82
N SER A 758 -18.55 11.25 13.17
CA SER A 758 -18.90 12.66 12.98
C SER A 758 -20.30 12.89 13.52
N PHE A 759 -20.44 13.88 14.40
CA PHE A 759 -21.71 14.25 15.01
C PHE A 759 -22.08 15.65 14.56
N SER A 760 -23.21 15.82 13.88
CA SER A 760 -23.75 17.15 13.58
C SER A 760 -24.32 17.78 14.86
N SER A 761 -24.35 19.11 14.92
CA SER A 761 -24.96 19.83 16.03
C SER A 761 -26.45 19.46 16.15
N THR A 762 -26.87 19.23 17.39
CA THR A 762 -28.26 18.97 17.79
C THR A 762 -28.97 20.23 18.25
N ALA A 763 -28.21 21.26 18.60
CA ALA A 763 -28.67 22.62 18.83
C ALA A 763 -27.51 23.59 18.61
N ASP A 764 -27.76 24.74 18.04
CA ASP A 764 -26.80 25.83 17.95
C ASP A 764 -27.47 27.21 17.92
N THR A 765 -26.79 28.20 18.47
CA THR A 765 -27.29 29.57 18.56
C THR A 765 -26.15 30.53 18.84
N PHE A 766 -26.39 31.83 18.71
CA PHE A 766 -25.50 32.84 19.24
C PHE A 766 -26.27 33.88 20.03
N VAL A 767 -25.59 34.46 21.01
CA VAL A 767 -26.11 35.56 21.81
C VAL A 767 -25.37 36.84 21.45
N ASP A 768 -26.10 37.95 21.39
CA ASP A 768 -25.57 39.23 20.97
C ASP A 768 -25.87 40.29 22.04
N GLU A 769 -24.82 40.92 22.56
CA GLU A 769 -24.91 41.99 23.56
C GLU A 769 -25.69 43.20 23.08
N ALA A 770 -25.57 43.55 21.79
CA ALA A 770 -26.27 44.70 21.23
C ALA A 770 -27.79 44.48 21.15
N THR A 771 -28.22 43.22 21.11
CA THR A 771 -29.63 42.82 21.06
C THR A 771 -29.97 41.86 22.21
N ALA A 772 -29.78 42.34 23.44
CA ALA A 772 -29.65 41.49 24.62
C ALA A 772 -30.86 40.58 24.97
N SER A 773 -32.04 40.85 24.40
CA SER A 773 -33.27 40.06 24.59
C SER A 773 -33.63 39.18 23.38
N THR A 774 -32.88 39.27 22.28
CA THR A 774 -33.14 38.53 21.06
C THR A 774 -32.59 37.11 21.18
N ASN A 775 -33.39 36.13 20.75
CA ASN A 775 -32.97 34.75 20.53
C ASN A 775 -32.66 34.55 19.05
N ASN A 776 -31.53 33.89 18.75
CA ASN A 776 -31.09 33.64 17.36
C ASN A 776 -31.07 32.14 17.00
N GLY A 777 -31.72 31.27 17.79
CA GLY A 777 -31.63 29.81 17.65
C GLY A 777 -32.35 29.20 16.45
N THR A 778 -32.92 30.01 15.55
CA THR A 778 -33.51 29.54 14.29
C THR A 778 -32.88 30.22 13.07
N GLY A 779 -31.83 31.01 13.27
CA GLY A 779 -31.11 31.68 12.18
C GLY A 779 -30.23 30.68 11.44
N VAL A 780 -29.93 30.97 10.17
CA VAL A 780 -29.04 30.10 9.36
C VAL A 780 -27.55 30.35 9.62
N LYS A 781 -27.21 31.33 10.47
CA LYS A 781 -25.84 31.75 10.78
C LYS A 781 -25.68 32.09 12.27
N MET A 782 -24.49 31.84 12.81
CA MET A 782 -24.08 32.14 14.19
C MET A 782 -22.78 32.94 14.21
N GLY A 783 -22.64 33.90 15.13
CA GLY A 783 -21.55 34.90 15.07
C GLY A 783 -20.65 34.91 16.29
N VAL A 784 -19.36 35.17 16.07
CA VAL A 784 -18.33 35.30 17.10
C VAL A 784 -17.69 36.68 16.96
N LYS A 785 -17.77 37.53 18.00
CA LYS A 785 -17.36 38.94 17.94
C LYS A 785 -16.77 39.44 19.26
N PHE A 786 -15.70 40.21 19.17
CA PHE A 786 -15.14 40.99 20.27
C PHE A 786 -14.93 42.45 19.84
N ASP A 787 -15.85 43.34 20.20
CA ASP A 787 -15.67 44.79 19.95
C ASP A 787 -16.40 45.64 21.00
N THR A 788 -16.03 46.92 21.06
CA THR A 788 -16.64 48.02 21.83
C THR A 788 -18.11 48.30 21.50
N GLY A 789 -18.60 47.87 20.32
CA GLY A 789 -20.01 47.97 19.90
C GLY A 789 -20.93 46.82 20.33
N GLY A 790 -20.41 45.81 21.04
CA GLY A 790 -21.16 44.65 21.55
C GLY A 790 -20.49 43.32 21.22
N LYS A 791 -20.55 42.36 22.15
CA LYS A 791 -19.96 41.02 22.02
C LYS A 791 -20.95 39.97 21.50
N ARG A 792 -20.44 38.98 20.76
CA ARG A 792 -21.19 37.78 20.36
C ARG A 792 -20.49 36.50 20.78
N ILE A 793 -21.27 35.53 21.27
CA ILE A 793 -20.81 34.20 21.67
C ILE A 793 -21.71 33.16 21.01
N SER A 794 -21.13 32.21 20.28
CA SER A 794 -21.86 31.07 19.71
C SER A 794 -21.83 29.88 20.65
N TYR A 795 -22.91 29.10 20.67
CA TYR A 795 -23.03 27.87 21.43
C TYR A 795 -23.47 26.74 20.51
N VAL A 796 -22.87 25.57 20.66
CA VAL A 796 -23.16 24.37 19.87
C VAL A 796 -23.28 23.16 20.80
N ARG A 797 -24.26 22.29 20.54
CA ARG A 797 -24.49 21.05 21.31
C ARG A 797 -24.40 19.83 20.41
N PHE A 798 -23.69 18.80 20.86
CA PHE A 798 -23.58 17.51 20.19
C PHE A 798 -24.08 16.38 21.10
N ASN A 799 -24.81 15.42 20.51
CA ASN A 799 -25.05 14.13 21.15
C ASN A 799 -24.06 13.12 20.58
N VAL A 800 -23.07 12.76 21.39
CA VAL A 800 -22.01 11.83 21.03
C VAL A 800 -22.41 10.43 21.47
N THR A 801 -22.36 9.48 20.54
CA THR A 801 -22.72 8.08 20.78
C THR A 801 -21.76 7.14 20.05
N GLY A 802 -21.57 5.93 20.57
CA GLY A 802 -20.78 4.90 19.90
C GLY A 802 -19.29 4.95 20.21
N LEU A 803 -18.85 5.65 21.25
CA LEU A 803 -17.48 5.64 21.78
C LEU A 803 -17.21 4.50 22.76
N SER A 804 -18.22 3.74 23.16
CA SER A 804 -18.04 2.55 24.01
C SER A 804 -17.08 1.54 23.36
N GLY A 805 -16.06 1.11 24.11
CA GLY A 805 -15.01 0.19 23.62
C GLY A 805 -14.05 0.82 22.61
N LYS A 806 -14.06 2.15 22.44
CA LYS A 806 -13.18 2.90 21.55
C LYS A 806 -12.31 3.87 22.35
N THR A 807 -11.04 3.97 21.99
CA THR A 807 -10.14 4.98 22.55
C THR A 807 -10.13 6.19 21.63
N VAL A 808 -10.48 7.36 22.15
CA VAL A 808 -10.48 8.61 21.36
C VAL A 808 -9.05 9.08 21.14
N ASN A 809 -8.66 9.19 19.87
CA ASN A 809 -7.33 9.62 19.44
C ASN A 809 -7.27 11.13 19.19
N SER A 810 -8.32 11.73 18.61
CA SER A 810 -8.41 13.17 18.35
C SER A 810 -9.86 13.63 18.27
N VAL A 811 -10.09 14.91 18.57
CA VAL A 811 -11.40 15.57 18.47
C VAL A 811 -11.22 16.89 17.71
N LYS A 812 -12.10 17.17 16.75
CA LYS A 812 -12.11 18.43 15.99
C LYS A 812 -13.53 19.01 15.94
N LEU A 813 -13.65 20.32 16.16
CA LEU A 813 -14.86 21.08 15.87
C LEU A 813 -14.72 21.69 14.47
N ARG A 814 -15.53 21.20 13.54
CA ARG A 814 -15.62 21.70 12.16
C ARG A 814 -16.74 22.73 12.04
N MET A 815 -16.42 23.92 11.55
CA MET A 815 -17.39 24.99 11.26
C MET A 815 -17.11 25.56 9.87
N LYS A 816 -18.16 25.97 9.15
CA LYS A 816 -18.03 26.61 7.83
C LYS A 816 -18.30 28.10 7.96
N GLU A 817 -17.38 28.92 7.48
CA GLU A 817 -17.53 30.37 7.43
C GLU A 817 -18.64 30.76 6.44
N SER A 818 -19.47 31.70 6.87
CA SER A 818 -20.68 32.18 6.23
C SER A 818 -20.91 33.62 6.67
N LEU A 819 -20.76 34.56 5.73
CA LEU A 819 -20.73 36.00 6.07
C LEU A 819 -22.00 36.45 6.81
N LEU A 820 -21.87 36.82 8.09
CA LEU A 820 -22.95 37.49 8.82
C LEU A 820 -23.00 38.97 8.43
N GLU A 821 -21.88 39.69 8.59
CA GLU A 821 -21.74 41.12 8.25
C GLU A 821 -20.27 41.43 7.85
N GLY A 822 -19.86 41.07 6.62
CA GLY A 822 -18.51 41.33 6.08
C GLY A 822 -17.44 40.31 6.49
N ASN A 823 -16.24 40.37 5.87
CA ASN A 823 -15.17 39.40 6.11
C ASN A 823 -14.38 39.78 7.37
N GLY A 824 -14.65 39.12 8.49
CA GLY A 824 -13.97 39.36 9.76
C GLY A 824 -12.62 38.65 9.92
N ASN A 825 -11.81 39.12 10.88
CA ASN A 825 -10.55 38.52 11.30
C ASN A 825 -10.63 38.24 12.81
N THR A 826 -11.25 37.11 13.19
CA THR A 826 -11.52 36.81 14.60
C THR A 826 -10.77 35.56 15.07
N ASN A 827 -9.91 35.74 16.08
CA ASN A 827 -9.39 34.61 16.84
C ASN A 827 -10.43 34.19 17.88
N TYR A 828 -10.59 32.89 18.08
CA TYR A 828 -11.55 32.37 19.05
C TYR A 828 -11.01 31.16 19.81
N GLU A 829 -11.61 30.92 20.96
CA GLU A 829 -11.37 29.77 21.82
C GLU A 829 -12.66 28.98 22.06
N ILE A 830 -12.48 27.68 22.35
CA ILE A 830 -13.56 26.74 22.58
C ILE A 830 -13.57 26.31 24.04
N ARG A 831 -14.71 26.51 24.71
CA ARG A 831 -14.92 26.14 26.12
C ARG A 831 -16.18 25.30 26.28
N LYS A 832 -16.33 24.55 27.37
CA LYS A 832 -17.60 23.91 27.74
C LYS A 832 -18.53 24.89 28.45
N THR A 833 -19.84 24.74 28.28
CA THR A 833 -20.83 25.41 29.14
C THR A 833 -20.88 24.74 30.52
N THR A 834 -21.25 25.50 31.55
CA THR A 834 -21.42 25.01 32.93
C THR A 834 -22.86 25.16 33.44
N SER A 835 -23.71 25.86 32.68
CA SER A 835 -25.15 25.94 32.91
C SER A 835 -25.91 25.42 31.70
N ALA A 836 -27.03 24.75 31.94
CA ALA A 836 -27.90 24.28 30.86
C ALA A 836 -28.49 25.45 30.06
N TRP A 837 -28.82 25.20 28.80
CA TRP A 837 -29.47 26.17 27.91
C TRP A 837 -30.45 25.49 26.96
N THR A 838 -31.32 26.27 26.34
CA THR A 838 -32.15 25.82 25.21
C THR A 838 -31.88 26.73 24.02
N GLU A 839 -31.90 26.14 22.83
CA GLU A 839 -31.62 26.85 21.58
C GLU A 839 -32.52 28.06 21.35
N THR A 840 -33.82 27.90 21.65
CA THR A 840 -34.84 28.94 21.55
C THR A 840 -34.98 29.82 22.79
N GLY A 841 -34.19 29.56 23.85
CA GLY A 841 -34.23 30.31 25.12
C GLY A 841 -32.96 31.11 25.43
N ALA A 842 -31.86 30.85 24.73
CA ALA A 842 -30.61 31.58 24.92
C ALA A 842 -30.71 33.00 24.34
N THR A 843 -30.42 34.00 25.17
CA THR A 843 -30.29 35.42 24.83
C THR A 843 -29.03 35.95 25.52
N TRP A 844 -28.58 37.18 25.24
CA TRP A 844 -27.46 37.74 26.00
C TRP A 844 -27.72 37.78 27.51
N SER A 845 -28.97 38.05 27.90
CA SER A 845 -29.41 38.15 29.29
C SER A 845 -29.51 36.78 29.97
N THR A 846 -29.76 35.72 29.21
CA THR A 846 -29.94 34.33 29.70
C THR A 846 -28.82 33.39 29.23
N LYS A 847 -27.69 33.93 28.75
CA LYS A 847 -26.64 33.16 28.10
C LYS A 847 -26.03 32.13 29.06
N PRO A 848 -25.65 30.94 28.56
CA PRO A 848 -24.97 29.95 29.38
C PRO A 848 -23.65 30.47 29.95
N THR A 849 -23.33 30.09 31.19
CA THR A 849 -21.99 30.30 31.76
C THR A 849 -21.00 29.32 31.15
N THR A 850 -19.74 29.75 30.97
CA THR A 850 -18.66 28.92 30.39
C THR A 850 -17.61 28.57 31.45
N GLY A 851 -16.96 27.41 31.26
CA GLY A 851 -15.86 26.98 32.11
C GLY A 851 -14.57 27.79 31.91
N ALA A 852 -13.59 27.61 32.80
CA ALA A 852 -12.28 28.24 32.67
C ALA A 852 -11.34 27.52 31.68
N THR A 853 -11.54 26.22 31.46
CA THR A 853 -10.69 25.39 30.59
C THR A 853 -10.92 25.70 29.12
N ILE A 854 -9.82 25.97 28.40
CA ILE A 854 -9.78 26.07 26.94
C ILE A 854 -9.53 24.68 26.37
N TYR A 855 -10.46 24.19 25.55
CA TYR A 855 -10.34 22.88 24.91
C TYR A 855 -9.75 22.98 23.50
N GLY A 856 -9.82 24.12 22.85
CA GLY A 856 -9.16 24.40 21.57
C GLY A 856 -9.20 25.89 21.25
N SER A 857 -8.39 26.31 20.29
CA SER A 857 -8.34 27.71 19.84
C SER A 857 -8.00 27.78 18.35
N TYR A 858 -8.49 28.82 17.71
CA TYR A 858 -8.16 29.18 16.34
C TYR A 858 -7.35 30.48 16.33
N THR A 859 -6.25 30.48 15.59
CA THR A 859 -5.37 31.65 15.39
C THR A 859 -4.83 31.60 13.97
N GLY A 860 -5.57 32.19 13.01
CA GLY A 860 -5.27 31.99 11.59
C GLY A 860 -5.53 33.17 10.65
N GLY A 861 -5.93 34.34 11.17
CA GLY A 861 -6.24 35.49 10.33
C GLY A 861 -7.66 35.44 9.75
N GLN A 862 -7.92 36.31 8.75
CA GLN A 862 -9.23 36.47 8.11
C GLN A 862 -9.70 35.19 7.40
N LEU A 863 -10.92 34.74 7.71
CA LEU A 863 -11.57 33.62 7.04
C LEU A 863 -12.26 34.09 5.74
N SER A 864 -12.21 33.25 4.70
CA SER A 864 -12.91 33.49 3.44
C SER A 864 -14.33 32.90 3.48
N ASP A 865 -15.30 33.55 2.82
CA ASP A 865 -16.66 33.02 2.73
C ASP A 865 -16.67 31.60 2.13
N GLY A 866 -17.37 30.68 2.80
CA GLY A 866 -17.41 29.27 2.42
C GLY A 866 -16.22 28.42 2.88
N GLN A 867 -15.19 29.01 3.52
CA GLN A 867 -14.06 28.27 4.08
C GLN A 867 -14.51 27.36 5.23
N VAL A 868 -14.01 26.12 5.26
CA VAL A 868 -14.27 25.18 6.35
C VAL A 868 -13.06 25.14 7.29
N VAL A 869 -13.30 25.33 8.58
CA VAL A 869 -12.28 25.40 9.62
C VAL A 869 -12.43 24.23 10.59
N ASP A 870 -11.35 23.47 10.77
CA ASP A 870 -11.23 22.39 11.74
C ASP A 870 -10.43 22.85 12.96
N THR A 871 -11.12 23.23 14.04
CA THR A 871 -10.46 23.55 15.31
C THR A 871 -10.18 22.28 16.10
N THR A 872 -8.90 21.95 16.30
CA THR A 872 -8.50 20.77 17.08
C THR A 872 -8.78 21.01 18.56
N LEU A 873 -9.46 20.05 19.21
CA LEU A 873 -9.78 20.07 20.63
C LEU A 873 -8.94 19.03 21.38
N THR A 874 -8.65 19.29 22.65
CA THR A 874 -8.08 18.27 23.55
C THR A 874 -9.06 17.12 23.71
N THR A 875 -8.59 15.87 23.70
CA THR A 875 -9.45 14.68 23.77
C THR A 875 -10.28 14.61 25.05
N SER A 876 -9.80 15.24 26.13
CA SER A 876 -10.52 15.43 27.40
C SER A 876 -11.82 16.24 27.29
N VAL A 877 -12.08 16.88 26.15
CA VAL A 877 -13.39 17.47 25.87
C VAL A 877 -14.49 16.39 25.85
N LEU A 878 -14.14 15.13 25.58
CA LEU A 878 -15.05 13.98 25.64
C LEU A 878 -14.72 13.07 26.83
N SER A 879 -15.75 12.61 27.52
CA SER A 879 -15.68 11.63 28.62
C SER A 879 -16.37 10.30 28.27
N GLY A 880 -16.75 10.10 27.00
CA GLY A 880 -17.51 8.93 26.51
C GLY A 880 -18.76 9.35 25.74
N ASP A 881 -19.75 8.45 25.64
CA ASP A 881 -21.06 8.77 25.08
C ASP A 881 -21.82 9.74 25.98
N GLY A 882 -22.45 10.76 25.40
CA GLY A 882 -23.17 11.79 26.15
C GLY A 882 -23.43 13.06 25.36
N THR A 883 -24.08 14.02 26.02
CA THR A 883 -24.33 15.35 25.46
C THR A 883 -23.19 16.30 25.82
N TYR A 884 -22.65 17.00 24.82
CA TYR A 884 -21.55 17.95 24.97
C TYR A 884 -21.96 19.31 24.44
N GLU A 885 -21.79 20.33 25.26
CA GLU A 885 -22.17 21.71 24.97
C GLU A 885 -20.93 22.59 25.00
N LEU A 886 -20.67 23.26 23.88
CA LEU A 886 -19.48 24.06 23.65
C LEU A 886 -19.86 25.51 23.37
N ALA A 887 -19.01 26.43 23.80
CA ALA A 887 -19.06 27.85 23.51
C ALA A 887 -17.86 28.24 22.65
N VAL A 888 -18.11 29.02 21.60
CA VAL A 888 -17.10 29.63 20.73
C VAL A 888 -17.01 31.11 21.09
N ILE A 889 -15.86 31.51 21.64
CA ILE A 889 -15.68 32.81 22.26
C ILE A 889 -14.55 33.53 21.54
N SER A 890 -14.80 34.73 21.04
CA SER A 890 -13.73 35.54 20.45
C SER A 890 -12.70 35.94 21.51
N THR A 891 -11.42 35.78 21.19
CA THR A 891 -10.27 36.22 22.01
C THR A 891 -9.64 37.52 21.51
N SER A 892 -9.86 37.88 20.24
CA SER A 892 -9.42 39.15 19.62
C SER A 892 -10.04 39.34 18.23
N GLY A 893 -10.23 40.59 17.79
CA GLY A 893 -10.73 40.96 16.47
C GLY A 893 -11.37 42.36 16.52
N THR A 894 -11.68 42.98 15.38
CA THR A 894 -12.48 44.23 15.30
C THR A 894 -13.70 44.08 14.38
N THR A 895 -13.95 42.87 13.87
CA THR A 895 -14.94 42.54 12.85
C THR A 895 -15.59 41.19 13.18
N ASP A 896 -16.71 40.87 12.51
CA ASP A 896 -17.56 39.73 12.84
C ASP A 896 -17.15 38.50 12.01
N ASP A 897 -16.90 37.35 12.64
CA ASP A 897 -16.84 36.06 11.94
C ASP A 897 -18.19 35.34 12.10
N GLY A 898 -18.70 34.80 11.00
CA GLY A 898 -20.00 34.14 10.94
C GLY A 898 -19.85 32.70 10.49
N PHE A 899 -20.44 31.77 11.23
CA PHE A 899 -20.46 30.36 10.87
C PHE A 899 -21.87 29.92 10.52
N ASP A 900 -21.99 28.94 9.63
CA ASP A 900 -23.25 28.26 9.41
C ASP A 900 -23.73 27.56 10.70
N THR A 901 -25.03 27.64 10.92
CA THR A 901 -25.79 26.87 11.93
C THR A 901 -26.23 25.54 11.35
N ARG A 902 -26.92 24.70 12.12
CA ARG A 902 -27.56 23.50 11.57
C ARG A 902 -28.65 23.81 10.54
N GLU A 903 -29.26 25.00 10.57
CA GLU A 903 -30.20 25.50 9.55
C GLU A 903 -29.48 26.08 8.32
N GLY A 904 -28.15 26.23 8.37
CA GLY A 904 -27.30 26.71 7.28
C GLY A 904 -26.97 25.65 6.22
N SER A 905 -26.02 25.98 5.35
CA SER A 905 -25.59 25.08 4.26
C SER A 905 -24.72 23.92 4.75
N GLN A 906 -24.05 24.09 5.89
CA GLN A 906 -23.29 23.04 6.57
C GLN A 906 -23.35 23.22 8.09
N ALA A 907 -24.09 22.33 8.76
CA ALA A 907 -24.14 22.28 10.22
C ALA A 907 -22.74 22.12 10.84
N PRO A 908 -22.46 22.75 12.00
CA PRO A 908 -21.28 22.45 12.79
C PRO A 908 -21.15 20.96 13.09
N GLN A 909 -19.93 20.42 13.04
CA GLN A 909 -19.69 18.99 13.29
C GLN A 909 -18.60 18.77 14.33
N LEU A 910 -18.80 17.79 15.21
CA LEU A 910 -17.77 17.26 16.09
C LEU A 910 -17.23 15.96 15.50
N ILE A 911 -15.98 15.99 15.07
CA ILE A 911 -15.30 14.87 14.40
C ILE A 911 -14.37 14.20 15.42
N VAL A 912 -14.57 12.91 15.66
CA VAL A 912 -13.87 12.12 16.68
C VAL A 912 -13.16 10.95 16.02
N SER A 913 -11.84 10.96 15.97
CA SER A 913 -11.07 9.79 15.55
C SER A 913 -10.78 8.89 16.75
N TYR A 914 -10.83 7.58 16.53
CA TYR A 914 -10.70 6.59 17.60
C TYR A 914 -9.95 5.33 17.14
N THR A 915 -9.53 4.52 18.09
CA THR A 915 -9.07 3.13 17.89
C THR A 915 -10.02 2.15 18.56
N THR A 916 -10.23 0.99 17.93
CA THR A 916 -10.98 -0.14 18.51
C THR A 916 -10.03 -1.22 18.95
N SER A 917 -10.37 -1.93 20.02
CA SER A 917 -9.64 -3.14 20.37
C SER A 917 -9.89 -4.24 19.33
N ALA A 918 -8.86 -5.01 18.98
CA ALA A 918 -8.96 -6.07 17.98
C ALA A 918 -9.96 -7.16 18.42
N THR A 919 -10.86 -7.57 17.52
CA THR A 919 -11.81 -8.67 17.77
C THR A 919 -11.15 -10.01 17.43
N PRO A 920 -11.17 -11.03 18.32
CA PRO A 920 -10.63 -12.35 17.98
C PRO A 920 -11.49 -13.07 16.92
N THR A 921 -10.84 -13.68 15.93
CA THR A 921 -11.47 -14.45 14.83
C THR A 921 -12.07 -15.78 15.33
N PRO A 922 -13.29 -16.19 14.90
CA PRO A 922 -13.97 -17.40 15.38
C PRO A 922 -13.48 -18.69 14.67
N THR A 923 -13.52 -19.85 15.35
CA THR A 923 -13.26 -21.20 14.80
C THR A 923 -14.59 -22.00 14.71
N PRO A 924 -14.83 -22.83 13.66
CA PRO A 924 -16.12 -23.50 13.39
C PRO A 924 -16.47 -24.65 14.35
N THR A 925 -17.77 -24.90 14.52
CA THR A 925 -18.40 -25.85 15.47
C THR A 925 -19.03 -27.06 14.77
N PRO A 926 -19.07 -28.26 15.42
CA PRO A 926 -20.33 -29.02 15.46
C PRO A 926 -20.79 -29.39 16.90
N THR A 927 -22.11 -29.31 17.06
CA THR A 927 -23.09 -29.38 18.19
C THR A 927 -23.17 -30.72 18.99
N PRO A 928 -23.78 -30.85 20.21
CA PRO A 928 -24.22 -29.90 21.27
C PRO A 928 -23.69 -30.14 22.73
N THR A 929 -23.61 -29.04 23.51
CA THR A 929 -23.99 -28.80 24.95
C THR A 929 -23.68 -29.86 26.04
N PRO A 930 -22.96 -29.54 27.16
CA PRO A 930 -23.30 -28.44 28.10
C PRO A 930 -22.14 -27.57 28.62
N THR A 931 -22.50 -26.35 29.03
CA THR A 931 -21.66 -25.27 29.62
C THR A 931 -20.92 -25.71 30.89
N PRO A 932 -19.60 -25.43 31.03
CA PRO A 932 -19.16 -24.49 32.08
C PRO A 932 -17.81 -23.72 31.87
N THR A 933 -17.78 -22.50 32.44
CA THR A 933 -16.67 -21.76 33.11
C THR A 933 -15.55 -21.08 32.27
N PRO A 934 -15.19 -19.79 32.56
CA PRO A 934 -14.14 -19.06 31.83
C PRO A 934 -12.74 -19.57 32.19
N ALA A 935 -11.77 -19.35 31.29
CA ALA A 935 -10.36 -19.67 31.53
C ALA A 935 -9.48 -18.41 31.68
N PRO A 936 -8.40 -18.50 32.47
CA PRO A 936 -7.63 -17.37 33.00
C PRO A 936 -6.35 -17.00 32.26
N ASN A 937 -5.74 -15.90 32.74
CA ASN A 937 -4.34 -15.50 32.63
C ASN A 937 -4.08 -14.25 31.79
N GLU A 938 -4.49 -13.09 32.28
CA GLU A 938 -3.95 -11.81 31.82
C GLU A 938 -2.65 -11.50 32.59
N LYS A 939 -1.54 -11.41 31.86
CA LYS A 939 -0.26 -10.94 32.37
C LYS A 939 -0.17 -9.44 32.07
N VAL A 940 -0.34 -8.59 33.08
CA VAL A 940 -0.10 -7.14 32.93
C VAL A 940 1.39 -6.93 32.67
N VAL A 941 1.74 -6.42 31.48
CA VAL A 941 3.11 -6.04 31.11
C VAL A 941 3.31 -4.58 31.45
N ASN A 942 4.09 -4.35 32.51
CA ASN A 942 4.86 -3.16 32.87
C ASN A 942 4.39 -1.74 32.49
N GLY A 943 3.08 -1.50 32.37
CA GLY A 943 2.61 -0.23 31.79
C GLY A 943 2.83 0.99 32.67
N THR A 944 2.75 0.86 33.99
CA THR A 944 2.74 2.04 34.88
C THR A 944 4.13 2.54 35.26
N TYR A 945 5.18 1.71 35.16
CA TYR A 945 6.54 2.14 35.43
C TYR A 945 7.21 2.76 34.19
N GLU A 946 6.63 2.74 33.00
CA GLU A 946 7.32 3.19 31.77
C GLU A 946 6.76 4.50 31.17
N LEU A 947 5.77 5.13 31.80
CA LEU A 947 5.07 6.30 31.28
C LEU A 947 5.49 7.60 31.99
N ASN A 948 5.76 8.66 31.23
CA ASN A 948 6.03 10.03 31.69
C ASN A 948 5.00 10.99 31.02
N PRO A 949 4.36 11.97 31.70
CA PRO A 949 4.60 12.45 33.07
C PRO A 949 3.76 11.75 34.14
N ILE A 950 4.35 10.79 34.83
CA ILE A 950 3.95 10.46 36.19
C ILE A 950 4.73 11.43 37.07
N ASN A 951 4.06 12.52 37.46
CA ASN A 951 4.58 13.44 38.47
C ASN A 951 5.05 12.61 39.68
N ALA A 952 6.14 13.01 40.32
CA ALA A 952 6.67 12.37 41.53
C ALA A 952 5.66 12.25 42.71
N ASN A 953 4.42 12.71 42.53
CA ASN A 953 3.30 12.72 43.46
C ASN A 953 2.26 11.61 43.24
N SER A 954 2.37 10.78 42.19
CA SER A 954 1.38 9.72 41.87
C SER A 954 1.55 8.44 42.72
N TRP A 955 2.58 8.44 43.55
CA TRP A 955 2.81 7.45 44.57
C TRP A 955 2.70 8.16 45.92
N ALA A 956 1.67 7.79 46.70
CA ALA A 956 1.58 8.23 48.08
C ALA A 956 2.59 7.42 48.90
N THR A 957 3.61 8.09 49.41
CA THR A 957 4.54 7.48 50.37
C THR A 957 3.88 7.44 51.74
N ILE A 958 3.85 6.25 52.34
CA ILE A 958 3.39 6.04 53.71
C ILE A 958 4.57 5.57 54.53
N SER A 959 4.80 6.24 55.65
CA SER A 959 5.87 5.94 56.59
C SER A 959 5.26 5.56 57.94
N TRP A 960 5.65 4.41 58.48
CA TRP A 960 5.31 4.00 59.85
C TRP A 960 6.52 4.19 60.78
N GLY A 961 7.20 5.32 60.59
CA GLY A 961 8.46 5.74 61.22
C GLY A 961 9.48 6.08 60.13
N GLY A 962 10.18 7.22 60.23
CA GLY A 962 11.20 7.69 59.27
C GLY A 962 10.69 8.59 58.13
N THR A 963 11.61 9.02 57.23
CA THR A 963 11.32 9.93 56.09
C THR A 963 11.82 9.30 54.77
N PRO A 964 11.07 8.37 54.16
CA PRO A 964 11.52 7.69 52.93
C PRO A 964 11.48 8.58 51.69
N THR A 965 12.33 8.24 50.72
CA THR A 965 12.24 8.78 49.35
C THR A 965 11.80 7.69 48.37
N PHE A 966 10.74 7.97 47.62
CA PHE A 966 10.34 7.18 46.45
C PHE A 966 10.79 7.90 45.19
N THR A 967 11.43 7.17 44.27
CA THR A 967 11.88 7.74 43.00
C THR A 967 11.55 6.80 41.85
N TRP A 968 11.06 7.36 40.77
CA TRP A 968 11.03 6.70 39.48
C TRP A 968 12.45 6.62 38.93
N ALA A 969 13.01 5.42 38.81
CA ALA A 969 14.44 5.24 38.66
C ALA A 969 14.81 4.48 37.39
N THR A 970 15.84 4.96 36.69
CA THR A 970 16.42 4.33 35.49
C THR A 970 17.68 3.52 35.80
N ASP A 971 18.12 3.51 37.07
CA ASP A 971 19.38 2.85 37.47
C ASP A 971 19.27 1.33 37.48
N PHE A 972 18.09 0.78 37.76
CA PHE A 972 17.76 -0.62 37.50
C PHE A 972 16.33 -0.74 37.00
N ALA A 973 16.13 -1.57 35.98
CA ALA A 973 14.84 -2.05 35.51
C ALA A 973 14.95 -3.57 35.29
N HIS A 974 13.85 -4.30 35.48
CA HIS A 974 13.74 -5.72 35.16
C HIS A 974 13.21 -5.88 33.73
N GLY A 975 12.12 -5.18 33.41
CA GLY A 975 11.56 -5.02 32.07
C GLY A 975 11.49 -3.53 31.73
N GLY A 976 11.58 -3.15 30.45
CA GLY A 976 11.50 -1.75 30.05
C GLY A 976 12.73 -0.90 30.41
N THR A 977 12.52 0.38 30.74
CA THR A 977 13.54 1.41 30.97
C THR A 977 13.54 2.01 32.38
N HIS A 978 12.53 1.74 33.21
CA HIS A 978 12.40 2.34 34.55
C HIS A 978 11.80 1.37 35.58
N SER A 979 12.01 1.64 36.87
CA SER A 979 11.34 0.93 37.96
C SER A 979 11.03 1.83 39.16
N ALA A 980 10.24 1.33 40.11
CA ALA A 980 9.95 2.03 41.35
C ALA A 980 11.03 1.78 42.41
N LYS A 981 11.78 2.82 42.78
CA LYS A 981 12.85 2.76 43.76
C LYS A 981 12.43 3.35 45.11
N ILE A 982 12.67 2.59 46.18
CA ILE A 982 12.40 2.98 47.57
C ILE A 982 13.72 2.96 48.34
N ASN A 983 14.06 4.08 48.99
CA ASN A 983 15.12 4.11 50.01
C ASN A 983 14.49 3.98 51.39
N GLY A 984 14.52 2.77 51.95
CA GLY A 984 14.05 2.45 53.29
C GLY A 984 15.02 2.98 54.34
N THR A 985 14.48 3.71 55.33
CA THR A 985 15.19 4.09 56.56
C THR A 985 14.60 3.38 57.80
N SER A 986 13.49 2.66 57.60
CA SER A 986 12.56 2.05 58.58
C SER A 986 11.37 1.44 57.78
N MET A 987 10.26 0.99 58.41
CA MET A 987 9.13 0.42 57.65
C MET A 987 8.39 1.47 56.82
N VAL A 988 8.47 1.35 55.51
CA VAL A 988 7.92 2.31 54.54
C VAL A 988 7.23 1.61 53.38
N ALA A 989 6.14 2.19 52.90
CA ALA A 989 5.42 1.73 51.72
C ALA A 989 5.23 2.87 50.72
N ALA A 990 5.18 2.50 49.45
CA ALA A 990 4.68 3.35 48.39
C ALA A 990 3.40 2.73 47.83
N ASN A 991 2.33 3.51 47.83
CA ASN A 991 1.05 3.14 47.25
C ASN A 991 0.89 3.89 45.94
N PHE A 992 0.58 3.18 44.86
CA PHE A 992 0.18 3.85 43.63
C PHE A 992 -1.26 4.33 43.80
N THR A 993 -1.47 5.64 43.82
CA THR A 993 -2.78 6.24 44.17
C THR A 993 -3.86 6.00 43.11
N GLU A 994 -3.49 5.53 41.91
CA GLU A 994 -4.41 5.29 40.78
C GLU A 994 -4.63 3.80 40.46
N ASN A 995 -4.02 2.86 41.20
CA ASN A 995 -4.06 1.41 40.92
C ASN A 995 -5.33 0.73 41.42
N ASN A 996 -6.49 1.35 41.26
CA ASN A 996 -7.76 0.71 41.62
C ASN A 996 -8.13 -0.31 40.53
N ILE A 997 -7.43 -1.44 40.51
CA ILE A 997 -7.62 -2.55 39.58
C ILE A 997 -8.99 -3.15 39.86
N VAL A 998 -9.88 -3.11 38.88
CA VAL A 998 -11.23 -3.66 39.00
C VAL A 998 -11.13 -5.18 39.06
N ILE A 999 -11.65 -5.77 40.13
CA ILE A 999 -11.72 -7.21 40.33
C ILE A 999 -12.99 -7.54 41.11
N GLY A 1000 -13.70 -8.58 40.69
CA GLY A 1000 -14.93 -9.02 41.35
C GLY A 1000 -14.68 -9.59 42.75
N GLY A 1001 -15.74 -9.65 43.56
CA GLY A 1001 -15.70 -10.34 44.85
C GLY A 1001 -15.66 -11.87 44.71
N ASN A 1002 -15.25 -12.56 45.77
CA ASN A 1002 -15.08 -14.03 45.81
C ASN A 1002 -14.20 -14.61 44.67
N THR A 1003 -13.29 -13.81 44.16
CA THR A 1003 -12.47 -14.11 42.99
C THR A 1003 -11.11 -14.57 43.46
N ALA A 1004 -10.70 -15.80 43.11
CA ALA A 1004 -9.33 -16.24 43.33
C ALA A 1004 -8.39 -15.37 42.47
N ALA A 1005 -7.25 -14.97 43.01
CA ALA A 1005 -6.31 -14.09 42.32
C ALA A 1005 -4.89 -14.40 42.78
N THR A 1006 -3.92 -14.21 41.89
CA THR A 1006 -2.49 -14.31 42.17
C THR A 1006 -1.78 -13.07 41.65
N LEU A 1007 -1.22 -12.26 42.54
CA LEU A 1007 -0.32 -11.17 42.20
C LEU A 1007 1.12 -11.70 42.15
N SER A 1008 1.86 -11.32 41.13
CA SER A 1008 3.30 -11.57 41.01
C SER A 1008 4.01 -10.27 40.67
N ALA A 1009 5.16 -9.97 41.28
CA ALA A 1009 5.97 -8.79 40.95
C ALA A 1009 7.45 -9.07 41.13
N TRP A 1010 8.30 -8.35 40.38
CA TRP A 1010 9.74 -8.45 40.48
C TRP A 1010 10.27 -7.42 41.48
N LEU A 1011 11.22 -7.86 42.30
CA LEU A 1011 11.85 -7.00 43.30
C LEU A 1011 13.37 -7.23 43.32
N LYS A 1012 14.10 -6.18 43.68
CA LYS A 1012 15.57 -6.19 43.85
C LYS A 1012 15.93 -5.33 45.04
N THR A 1013 17.01 -5.67 45.74
CA THR A 1013 17.53 -4.89 46.88
C THR A 1013 19.02 -4.62 46.75
N THR A 1014 19.51 -3.61 47.45
CA THR A 1014 20.94 -3.34 47.61
C THR A 1014 21.20 -2.82 49.01
N SER A 1015 22.14 -3.46 49.72
CA SER A 1015 22.52 -3.11 51.09
C SER A 1015 21.33 -3.03 52.07
N PHE A 1016 20.29 -3.86 51.85
CA PHE A 1016 19.05 -3.83 52.64
C PHE A 1016 19.16 -4.71 53.89
N THR A 1017 18.83 -4.14 55.04
CA THR A 1017 18.86 -4.76 56.37
C THR A 1017 17.51 -4.56 57.06
N GLY A 1018 16.86 -5.61 57.55
CA GLY A 1018 15.50 -5.54 58.11
C GLY A 1018 14.70 -6.83 57.92
N THR A 1019 13.38 -6.78 58.14
CA THR A 1019 12.49 -7.94 57.98
C THR A 1019 12.19 -8.26 56.51
N GLY A 1020 12.37 -7.30 55.59
CA GLY A 1020 12.45 -7.53 54.15
C GLY A 1020 11.60 -6.60 53.30
N VAL A 1021 11.68 -6.80 51.98
CA VAL A 1021 10.87 -6.11 50.99
C VAL A 1021 9.81 -7.06 50.43
N TYR A 1022 8.61 -6.55 50.19
CA TYR A 1022 7.49 -7.33 49.69
C TYR A 1022 6.48 -6.42 49.01
N PHE A 1023 5.47 -7.01 48.39
CA PHE A 1023 4.30 -6.28 47.93
C PHE A 1023 3.06 -6.76 48.66
N ALA A 1024 2.08 -5.88 48.76
CA ALA A 1024 0.80 -6.20 49.37
C ALA A 1024 -0.37 -5.77 48.49
N VAL A 1025 -1.51 -6.43 48.70
CA VAL A 1025 -2.79 -6.07 48.08
C VAL A 1025 -3.78 -5.69 49.16
N GLN A 1026 -4.51 -4.60 48.93
CA GLN A 1026 -5.62 -4.17 49.76
C GLN A 1026 -6.90 -4.08 48.91
N GLU A 1027 -7.99 -4.64 49.43
CA GLU A 1027 -9.29 -4.67 48.73
C GLU A 1027 -10.17 -3.47 49.08
N LEU A 1028 -10.94 -3.03 48.08
CA LEU A 1028 -11.80 -1.85 48.09
C LEU A 1028 -13.23 -2.21 47.63
N ASN A 1029 -14.21 -1.60 48.27
CA ASN A 1029 -15.61 -1.70 47.85
C ASN A 1029 -15.94 -0.75 46.67
N ALA A 1030 -17.19 -0.79 46.20
CA ALA A 1030 -17.64 0.01 45.04
C ALA A 1030 -17.45 1.53 45.23
N ALA A 1031 -17.48 2.01 46.47
CA ALA A 1031 -17.27 3.40 46.82
C ALA A 1031 -15.78 3.78 46.90
N GLY A 1032 -14.86 2.85 46.67
CA GLY A 1032 -13.41 3.07 46.78
C GLY A 1032 -12.92 3.11 48.23
N VAL A 1033 -13.68 2.56 49.18
CA VAL A 1033 -13.31 2.49 50.59
C VAL A 1033 -12.66 1.14 50.90
N GLU A 1034 -11.55 1.14 51.66
CA GLU A 1034 -10.84 -0.07 52.10
C GLU A 1034 -11.76 -0.99 52.91
N ILE A 1035 -11.76 -2.27 52.54
CA ILE A 1035 -12.47 -3.31 53.28
C ILE A 1035 -11.59 -3.74 54.45
N ALA A 1036 -12.13 -3.67 55.67
CA ALA A 1036 -11.37 -4.01 56.87
C ALA A 1036 -10.97 -5.49 56.87
N GLY A 1037 -9.69 -5.77 57.17
CA GLY A 1037 -9.15 -7.13 57.28
C GLY A 1037 -8.72 -7.79 55.96
N THR A 1038 -8.82 -7.11 54.82
CA THR A 1038 -8.47 -7.67 53.50
C THR A 1038 -7.11 -7.18 52.99
N TYR A 1039 -6.07 -7.48 53.76
CA TYR A 1039 -4.68 -7.09 53.47
C TYR A 1039 -3.80 -8.33 53.28
N TRP A 1040 -3.21 -8.47 52.09
CA TRP A 1040 -2.52 -9.71 51.69
C TRP A 1040 -1.09 -9.42 51.26
N GLU A 1041 -0.13 -9.96 52.01
CA GLU A 1041 1.30 -9.76 51.76
C GLU A 1041 1.91 -10.94 51.00
N SER A 1042 2.84 -10.64 50.08
CA SER A 1042 3.71 -11.65 49.48
C SER A 1042 4.85 -12.06 50.41
N THR A 1043 5.57 -13.11 50.03
CA THR A 1043 6.72 -13.57 50.81
C THR A 1043 7.81 -12.49 50.86
N TYR A 1044 8.24 -12.15 52.08
CA TYR A 1044 9.33 -11.21 52.33
C TYR A 1044 10.62 -11.64 51.64
N LYS A 1045 11.33 -10.67 51.08
CA LYS A 1045 12.61 -10.88 50.40
C LYS A 1045 13.67 -9.99 51.04
N THR A 1046 14.78 -10.60 51.45
CA THR A 1046 15.94 -9.91 52.04
C THR A 1046 17.19 -10.30 51.26
N GLY A 1047 18.09 -9.35 50.98
CA GLY A 1047 19.40 -9.64 50.37
C GLY A 1047 19.38 -10.05 48.89
N THR A 1048 18.32 -9.72 48.16
CA THR A 1048 18.20 -9.98 46.72
C THR A 1048 19.06 -9.01 45.91
N ASN A 1049 20.35 -9.30 45.80
CA ASN A 1049 21.29 -8.50 44.98
C ASN A 1049 20.95 -8.53 43.47
N GLY A 1050 20.05 -9.41 43.04
CA GLY A 1050 19.46 -9.48 41.70
C GLY A 1050 17.92 -9.48 41.74
N TRP A 1051 17.30 -9.29 40.58
CA TRP A 1051 15.84 -9.33 40.46
C TRP A 1051 15.30 -10.71 40.83
N THR A 1052 14.30 -10.74 41.69
CA THR A 1052 13.63 -11.95 42.16
C THR A 1052 12.13 -11.73 42.12
N GLN A 1053 11.37 -12.70 41.64
CA GLN A 1053 9.92 -12.61 41.66
C GLN A 1053 9.37 -12.98 43.04
N ALA A 1054 8.41 -12.21 43.53
CA ALA A 1054 7.55 -12.59 44.63
C ALA A 1054 6.12 -12.80 44.11
N THR A 1055 5.36 -13.67 44.77
CA THR A 1055 3.99 -14.03 44.38
C THR A 1055 3.08 -14.05 45.61
N ARG A 1056 1.79 -13.78 45.41
CA ARG A 1056 0.75 -13.88 46.42
C ARG A 1056 -0.57 -14.32 45.79
N SER A 1057 -1.07 -15.48 46.21
CA SER A 1057 -2.44 -15.91 45.89
C SER A 1057 -3.40 -15.63 47.05
N TRP A 1058 -4.62 -15.20 46.74
CA TRP A 1058 -5.71 -15.00 47.69
C TRP A 1058 -7.07 -15.11 46.98
N THR A 1059 -8.17 -15.03 47.73
CA THR A 1059 -9.53 -14.91 47.18
C THR A 1059 -10.13 -13.62 47.70
N THR A 1060 -10.68 -12.80 46.80
CA THR A 1060 -11.26 -11.51 47.19
C THR A 1060 -12.50 -11.66 48.06
N ASN A 1061 -12.75 -10.71 48.93
CA ASN A 1061 -13.99 -10.59 49.71
C ASN A 1061 -15.20 -10.43 48.78
N ALA A 1062 -16.37 -10.92 49.19
CA ALA A 1062 -17.61 -10.81 48.40
C ALA A 1062 -17.98 -9.37 47.98
N ASN A 1063 -17.60 -8.37 48.78
CA ASN A 1063 -17.92 -6.97 48.52
C ASN A 1063 -16.82 -6.23 47.74
N THR A 1064 -15.77 -6.94 47.33
CA THR A 1064 -14.66 -6.36 46.59
C THR A 1064 -15.09 -6.04 45.17
N THR A 1065 -14.74 -4.83 44.75
CA THR A 1065 -14.93 -4.41 43.35
C THR A 1065 -13.65 -3.88 42.75
N LYS A 1066 -12.69 -3.47 43.60
CA LYS A 1066 -11.38 -2.99 43.21
C LYS A 1066 -10.34 -3.46 44.22
N ILE A 1067 -9.10 -3.52 43.81
CA ILE A 1067 -7.93 -3.71 44.69
C ILE A 1067 -6.90 -2.66 44.35
N PHE A 1068 -5.98 -2.40 45.27
CA PHE A 1068 -4.77 -1.67 44.94
C PHE A 1068 -3.52 -2.35 45.52
N ILE A 1069 -2.39 -2.08 44.89
CA ILE A 1069 -1.10 -2.73 45.17
C ILE A 1069 -0.17 -1.76 45.89
N ARG A 1070 0.56 -2.27 46.88
CA ARG A 1070 1.56 -1.54 47.65
C ARG A 1070 2.93 -2.19 47.48
N ALA A 1071 3.96 -1.38 47.26
CA ALA A 1071 5.36 -1.80 47.32
C ALA A 1071 5.93 -1.41 48.69
N ILE A 1072 6.48 -2.37 49.44
CA ILE A 1072 6.82 -2.18 50.85
C ILE A 1072 8.26 -2.59 51.11
N ALA A 1073 9.00 -1.69 51.76
CA ALA A 1073 10.33 -1.92 52.24
C ALA A 1073 10.34 -1.81 53.78
N ASN A 1074 10.51 -2.94 54.46
CA ASN A 1074 10.54 -3.02 55.91
C ASN A 1074 11.97 -3.21 56.43
N GLY A 1075 12.70 -2.09 56.53
CA GLY A 1075 14.11 -2.07 56.90
C GLY A 1075 14.87 -0.87 56.34
N THR A 1076 16.20 -0.90 56.50
CA THR A 1076 17.13 0.12 56.04
C THR A 1076 17.88 -0.35 54.80
N GLY A 1077 17.87 0.44 53.72
CA GLY A 1077 18.58 0.17 52.46
C GLY A 1077 17.74 0.52 51.24
N THR A 1078 18.16 0.10 50.04
CA THR A 1078 17.44 0.43 48.80
C THR A 1078 16.75 -0.79 48.19
N ALA A 1079 15.54 -0.59 47.69
CA ALA A 1079 14.73 -1.59 47.02
C ALA A 1079 14.15 -1.06 45.70
N TRP A 1080 14.02 -1.94 44.70
CA TRP A 1080 13.36 -1.66 43.43
C TRP A 1080 12.23 -2.65 43.21
N PHE A 1081 11.14 -2.19 42.61
CA PHE A 1081 9.94 -2.96 42.28
C PHE A 1081 9.57 -2.73 40.83
N ASP A 1082 9.24 -3.81 40.12
CA ASP A 1082 8.99 -3.78 38.69
C ASP A 1082 8.07 -4.93 38.24
N ASP A 1083 7.52 -4.82 37.02
CA ASP A 1083 6.84 -5.92 36.30
C ASP A 1083 5.78 -6.67 37.15
N TYR A 1084 4.82 -5.97 37.76
CA TYR A 1084 3.74 -6.63 38.50
C TYR A 1084 2.61 -7.14 37.58
N SER A 1085 1.98 -8.25 37.95
CA SER A 1085 0.88 -8.89 37.21
C SER A 1085 -0.12 -9.57 38.13
N ILE A 1086 -1.42 -9.47 37.85
CA ILE A 1086 -2.47 -10.17 38.59
C ILE A 1086 -3.15 -11.18 37.68
N THR A 1087 -3.17 -12.43 38.12
CA THR A 1087 -3.77 -13.55 37.41
C THR A 1087 -4.98 -14.04 38.18
N VAL A 1088 -6.16 -13.99 37.57
CA VAL A 1088 -7.41 -14.53 38.11
C VAL A 1088 -7.69 -15.86 37.39
N PRO A 1089 -7.95 -17.00 38.08
CA PRO A 1089 -8.23 -18.33 37.53
C PRO A 1089 -9.52 -18.48 36.71
#